data_AF-A0A6L7X9W9-F1
#
_entry.id   AF-A0A6L7X9W9-F1
#
_cell.length_a   1.000
_cell.length_b   1.000
_cell.length_c   1.000
_cell.angle_alpha   90.00
_cell.angle_beta   90.00
_cell.angle_gamma   90.00
#
_symmetry.space_group_name_H-M   'P 1'
#
loop_
_entity.id
_entity.type
_entity.pdbx_description
1 polymer ?
#
loop_
_entity_poly.entity_id
_entity_poly.type
_entity_poly.pdbx_seq_one_letter_code
_entity_poly.pdbx_strand_id
1 'polypeptide(L)'
;MPQLVTKRRSGTSILAAGALVASLLAVGARPAAAVETVPDHATPVTACVGDATADWMFDDVSQGHFFRGAINCLAYYRVTEGYGDGTFRPGRNVSRFEMVLFMERAARAAGADSADVVAAFATTGSDPVNRAAMALLIARLLASATSNDSRVNVVLESDGTFTVGGTEPDDAFIDSRRSQPVTKDSAASALFELGVAQGTGGGNFSPEAPVTRGEMAAFITRALAHTTARPEGVSIQQYLPGEVTVSVRDEDFAPVANADLDVFSIASPEAHRAFRSDGSCSSLVTDESGGRSCEIDVLDSVTGRDGELTIGLAATDEPELTVWAWTGELGDVIRNGDAGLVSVEVSTQGVEATGAKVTNSLPENATHVRFGSTVTVTVQLVGVNGLRAVPPEDGASYTIVKEAFSQIDGTANPTSSRLTQRSTEVVAVDSTGKIEFVLDGVDPDPHDTGDTGDDEILWRYTVTPVPDSPQFDTPVQNVEVVFTDADPVATTIDLATQVKYLRAASSSTRPVNNVVIATVTDQYGQPFRGARVELDTSSPPPVGTTGSSGIARIGYQYSGTTGTRETVTASVAGGGPTATIDFLWAEDPTFGFEQTTNGGTYEVLAADPRRNEVVVDLGTPTVVVYDGNDRFRLDGTIVSLSLFESVLANELDSDGAGILLLGWSSRDPDDQADRTNWFLTS
;
A
#
# COMPACT_ATOMS: atom_id res chain seq x y z
N MET A 1 22.28 -36.11 29.46
CA MET A 1 23.53 -35.78 30.20
C MET A 1 24.48 -36.97 30.07
N PRO A 2 25.81 -36.79 29.95
CA PRO A 2 26.66 -35.61 30.20
C PRO A 2 27.36 -35.09 28.91
N GLN A 3 28.11 -34.00 28.82
CA GLN A 3 28.25 -32.68 29.46
C GLN A 3 29.21 -31.87 28.55
N LEU A 4 28.96 -30.56 28.44
CA LEU A 4 29.89 -29.43 28.28
C LEU A 4 31.02 -29.47 27.22
N VAL A 5 31.04 -28.45 26.34
CA VAL A 5 32.20 -27.54 26.22
C VAL A 5 31.70 -26.10 26.01
N THR A 6 31.65 -25.32 27.08
CA THR A 6 31.65 -23.84 27.04
C THR A 6 33.07 -23.35 26.76
N LYS A 7 33.27 -22.47 25.78
CA LYS A 7 34.57 -21.80 25.55
C LYS A 7 34.43 -20.28 25.70
N ARG A 8 34.83 -19.78 26.87
CA ARG A 8 35.18 -18.38 27.15
C ARG A 8 36.59 -18.08 26.61
N ARG A 9 36.79 -16.90 25.99
CA ARG A 9 38.03 -16.08 26.01
C ARG A 9 37.61 -14.62 25.77
N SER A 10 37.55 -13.77 26.80
CA SER A 10 38.63 -13.02 27.47
C SER A 10 39.11 -11.81 26.66
N GLY A 11 38.72 -10.62 27.12
CA GLY A 11 39.24 -9.36 26.62
C GLY A 11 40.63 -9.03 27.15
N THR A 12 41.37 -8.25 26.36
CA THR A 12 42.47 -7.38 26.78
C THR A 12 42.48 -6.16 25.87
N SER A 13 42.10 -5.01 26.43
CA SER A 13 42.40 -3.67 25.90
C SER A 13 43.85 -3.31 26.24
N ILE A 14 44.56 -2.58 25.37
CA ILE A 14 45.59 -1.56 25.70
C ILE A 14 45.98 -0.78 24.41
N LEU A 15 45.63 0.51 24.42
CA LEU A 15 46.31 1.74 23.95
C LEU A 15 46.99 1.85 22.56
N ALA A 16 46.31 2.63 21.70
CA ALA A 16 46.70 3.91 21.10
C ALA A 16 48.16 4.17 20.62
N ALA A 17 48.30 4.43 19.32
CA ALA A 17 49.17 5.47 18.76
C ALA A 17 48.62 5.94 17.41
N GLY A 18 48.43 7.25 17.26
CA GLY A 18 47.78 7.86 16.10
C GLY A 18 48.62 7.92 14.84
N ALA A 19 47.93 7.94 13.71
CA ALA A 19 48.39 8.58 12.48
C ALA A 19 47.18 9.19 11.78
N LEU A 20 47.14 10.51 11.80
CA LEU A 20 46.18 11.36 11.10
C LEU A 20 46.69 11.47 9.65
N VAL A 21 46.01 10.82 8.70
CA VAL A 21 46.20 11.06 7.27
C VAL A 21 44.83 11.15 6.63
N ALA A 22 44.42 12.38 6.33
CA ALA A 22 43.38 12.64 5.36
C ALA A 22 43.88 12.20 3.98
N SER A 23 43.11 11.40 3.24
CA SER A 23 43.10 11.39 1.77
C SER A 23 42.00 10.47 1.22
N LEU A 24 41.10 11.12 0.48
CA LEU A 24 40.44 10.69 -0.75
C LEU A 24 39.62 9.39 -0.73
N LEU A 25 38.30 9.60 -0.81
CA LEU A 25 37.38 8.96 -1.76
C LEU A 25 38.11 8.09 -2.79
N ALA A 26 38.07 6.77 -2.59
CA ALA A 26 38.19 5.83 -3.68
C ALA A 26 36.84 5.78 -4.42
N VAL A 27 36.48 6.91 -5.04
CA VAL A 27 35.77 6.88 -6.31
C VAL A 27 36.66 6.02 -7.21
N GLY A 28 36.20 4.81 -7.51
CA GLY A 28 36.87 3.96 -8.48
C GLY A 28 37.03 4.76 -9.77
N ALA A 29 38.28 5.11 -10.09
CA ALA A 29 38.61 5.79 -11.32
C ALA A 29 38.13 4.93 -12.49
N ARG A 30 37.11 5.41 -13.20
CA ARG A 30 36.74 4.95 -14.54
C ARG A 30 37.99 5.05 -15.42
N PRO A 31 38.45 4.00 -16.11
CA PRO A 31 39.38 4.20 -17.21
C PRO A 31 38.62 4.92 -18.33
N ALA A 32 39.13 6.08 -18.73
CA ALA A 32 38.54 6.92 -19.76
C ALA A 32 38.73 6.32 -21.16
N ALA A 33 37.62 5.87 -21.78
CA ALA A 33 37.14 6.21 -23.14
C ALA A 33 36.23 5.09 -23.73
N ALA A 34 34.90 5.36 -23.71
CA ALA A 34 33.76 4.88 -24.52
C ALA A 34 33.73 3.40 -24.99
N VAL A 35 32.69 2.59 -24.73
CA VAL A 35 31.24 2.86 -24.80
C VAL A 35 30.58 2.84 -23.42
N GLU A 36 29.75 3.85 -23.17
CA GLU A 36 29.02 4.14 -21.94
C GLU A 36 27.57 3.66 -22.13
N THR A 37 27.33 2.35 -22.04
CA THR A 37 25.97 1.83 -21.91
C THR A 37 25.81 1.38 -20.45
N VAL A 38 24.80 1.94 -19.78
CA VAL A 38 24.31 1.47 -18.49
C VAL A 38 23.04 0.66 -18.81
N PRO A 39 22.81 -0.50 -18.19
CA PRO A 39 21.58 -1.25 -18.38
C PRO A 39 20.34 -0.41 -18.06
N ASP A 40 19.35 -0.39 -18.94
CA ASP A 40 18.12 0.39 -18.71
C ASP A 40 17.23 -0.18 -17.61
N HIS A 41 17.28 -1.50 -17.41
CA HIS A 41 16.40 -2.24 -16.50
C HIS A 41 17.18 -3.12 -15.51
N ALA A 42 18.35 -2.70 -15.07
CA ALA A 42 19.03 -3.40 -13.97
C ALA A 42 18.15 -3.40 -12.70
N THR A 43 17.83 -4.59 -12.22
CA THR A 43 16.95 -4.73 -11.04
C THR A 43 17.76 -4.58 -9.74
N PRO A 44 17.33 -3.73 -8.80
CA PRO A 44 17.99 -3.60 -7.49
C PRO A 44 17.58 -4.73 -6.52
N VAL A 45 16.52 -5.47 -6.83
CA VAL A 45 16.01 -6.57 -6.00
C VAL A 45 16.73 -7.87 -6.27
N THR A 46 16.74 -8.73 -5.25
CA THR A 46 17.32 -10.08 -5.31
C THR A 46 16.22 -11.12 -5.17
N ALA A 47 16.29 -12.20 -5.95
CA ALA A 47 15.46 -13.38 -5.73
C ALA A 47 15.91 -14.18 -4.48
N CYS A 48 17.06 -13.89 -3.90
CA CYS A 48 17.66 -14.72 -2.84
C CYS A 48 17.39 -14.16 -1.44
N VAL A 49 17.16 -15.04 -0.46
CA VAL A 49 17.07 -14.68 0.97
C VAL A 49 18.43 -14.26 1.51
N GLY A 50 18.47 -13.24 2.38
CA GLY A 50 19.66 -12.86 3.14
C GLY A 50 20.32 -14.05 3.86
N ASP A 51 19.53 -14.89 4.53
CA ASP A 51 20.04 -16.06 5.28
C ASP A 51 20.55 -17.19 4.38
N ALA A 52 19.89 -17.45 3.24
CA ALA A 52 20.39 -18.42 2.25
C ALA A 52 21.76 -17.99 1.70
N THR A 53 22.01 -16.68 1.56
CA THR A 53 23.33 -16.17 1.18
C THR A 53 24.35 -16.19 2.32
N ALA A 54 23.96 -16.43 3.58
CA ALA A 54 24.86 -16.52 4.73
C ALA A 54 25.32 -17.96 5.01
N ASP A 55 24.54 -18.96 4.63
CA ASP A 55 24.84 -20.36 4.90
C ASP A 55 26.07 -20.91 4.16
N TRP A 56 26.74 -21.88 4.76
CA TRP A 56 27.81 -22.64 4.11
C TRP A 56 27.22 -23.96 3.60
N MET A 57 26.91 -24.03 2.30
CA MET A 57 26.23 -25.21 1.71
C MET A 57 27.17 -26.25 1.10
N PHE A 58 28.36 -25.85 0.61
CA PHE A 58 29.30 -26.73 -0.08
C PHE A 58 30.73 -26.57 0.43
N ASP A 59 31.44 -27.69 0.62
CA ASP A 59 32.77 -27.71 1.26
C ASP A 59 33.85 -26.95 0.47
N ASP A 60 33.70 -26.85 -0.84
CA ASP A 60 34.65 -26.19 -1.75
C ASP A 60 34.27 -24.75 -2.13
N VAL A 61 33.26 -24.18 -1.47
CA VAL A 61 32.83 -22.78 -1.62
C VAL A 61 33.09 -22.03 -0.33
N SER A 62 34.25 -21.37 -0.24
CA SER A 62 34.65 -20.61 0.95
C SER A 62 33.78 -19.37 1.18
N GLN A 63 33.72 -18.86 2.41
CA GLN A 63 32.96 -17.64 2.77
C GLN A 63 33.28 -16.41 1.89
N GLY A 64 34.53 -16.26 1.47
CA GLY A 64 34.97 -15.16 0.60
C GLY A 64 34.92 -15.46 -0.89
N HIS A 65 34.36 -16.60 -1.30
CA HIS A 65 34.31 -16.98 -2.72
C HIS A 65 33.34 -16.06 -3.48
N PHE A 66 33.80 -15.53 -4.61
CA PHE A 66 33.06 -14.51 -5.40
C PHE A 66 31.63 -14.94 -5.77
N PHE A 67 31.43 -16.20 -6.13
CA PHE A 67 30.12 -16.74 -6.52
C PHE A 67 29.31 -17.33 -5.35
N ARG A 68 29.74 -17.20 -4.09
CA ARG A 68 29.12 -17.89 -2.95
C ARG A 68 27.62 -17.62 -2.83
N GLY A 69 27.22 -16.34 -2.84
CA GLY A 69 25.82 -15.95 -2.71
C GLY A 69 24.93 -16.56 -3.80
N ALA A 70 25.38 -16.51 -5.06
CA ALA A 70 24.66 -17.09 -6.19
C ALA A 70 24.57 -18.61 -6.11
N ILE A 71 25.67 -19.29 -5.74
CA ILE A 71 25.70 -20.75 -5.59
C ILE A 71 24.73 -21.21 -4.50
N ASN A 72 24.75 -20.53 -3.35
CA ASN A 72 23.84 -20.86 -2.26
C ASN A 72 22.38 -20.57 -2.63
N CYS A 73 22.12 -19.47 -3.34
CA CYS A 73 20.78 -19.16 -3.81
C CYS A 73 20.22 -20.26 -4.72
N LEU A 74 21.04 -20.76 -5.66
CA LEU A 74 20.63 -21.89 -6.48
C LEU A 74 20.43 -23.18 -5.67
N ALA A 75 21.20 -23.40 -4.62
CA ALA A 75 21.02 -24.56 -3.76
C ALA A 75 19.76 -24.45 -2.89
N TYR A 76 19.44 -23.25 -2.40
CA TYR A 76 18.20 -22.94 -1.69
C TYR A 76 16.99 -23.25 -2.57
N TYR A 77 16.95 -22.75 -3.81
CA TYR A 77 15.92 -23.06 -4.79
C TYR A 77 15.97 -24.50 -5.35
N ARG A 78 16.82 -25.37 -4.79
CA ARG A 78 17.03 -26.77 -5.21
C ARG A 78 17.40 -26.90 -6.70
N VAL A 79 17.91 -25.84 -7.31
CA VAL A 79 18.46 -25.85 -8.68
C VAL A 79 19.72 -26.69 -8.71
N THR A 80 20.54 -26.64 -7.67
CA THR A 80 21.75 -27.48 -7.52
C THR A 80 21.80 -28.20 -6.17
N GLU A 81 22.18 -29.48 -6.20
CA GLU A 81 22.51 -30.26 -4.99
C GLU A 81 24.03 -30.47 -4.85
N GLY A 82 24.82 -29.94 -5.79
CA GLY A 82 26.25 -30.22 -5.88
C GLY A 82 26.53 -31.66 -6.31
N TYR A 83 27.63 -32.22 -5.82
CA TYR A 83 28.03 -33.61 -5.99
C TYR A 83 27.80 -34.38 -4.70
N GLY A 84 27.65 -35.70 -4.79
CA GLY A 84 27.47 -36.57 -3.61
C GLY A 84 28.68 -36.60 -2.65
N ASP A 85 29.76 -35.89 -2.95
CA ASP A 85 30.92 -35.68 -2.08
C ASP A 85 30.85 -34.35 -1.29
N GLY A 86 29.74 -33.61 -1.37
CA GLY A 86 29.56 -32.33 -0.67
C GLY A 86 30.15 -31.11 -1.40
N THR A 87 30.68 -31.29 -2.62
CA THR A 87 31.29 -30.20 -3.40
C THR A 87 30.35 -29.62 -4.47
N PHE A 88 30.55 -28.35 -4.85
CA PHE A 88 29.86 -27.71 -5.98
C PHE A 88 30.74 -27.61 -7.24
N ARG A 89 32.06 -27.52 -7.07
CA ARG A 89 33.09 -27.38 -8.12
C ARG A 89 32.91 -26.12 -8.98
N PRO A 90 32.95 -24.91 -8.38
CA PRO A 90 32.57 -23.66 -9.05
C PRO A 90 33.42 -23.32 -10.28
N GLY A 91 34.71 -23.69 -10.27
CA GLY A 91 35.62 -23.42 -11.40
C GLY A 91 35.51 -24.40 -12.58
N ARG A 92 34.66 -25.43 -12.49
CA ARG A 92 34.51 -26.40 -13.58
C ARG A 92 33.54 -25.88 -14.64
N ASN A 93 33.86 -26.11 -15.91
CA ASN A 93 32.93 -25.83 -17.01
C ASN A 93 31.66 -26.70 -16.91
N VAL A 94 30.54 -26.08 -17.24
CA VAL A 94 29.22 -26.74 -17.25
C VAL A 94 29.07 -27.55 -18.55
N SER A 95 28.71 -28.82 -18.42
CA SER A 95 28.29 -29.63 -19.57
C SER A 95 26.83 -29.31 -19.95
N ARG A 96 26.44 -29.59 -21.19
CA ARG A 96 25.11 -29.33 -21.71
C ARG A 96 24.04 -30.09 -20.95
N PHE A 97 24.30 -31.34 -20.59
CA PHE A 97 23.37 -32.14 -19.78
C PHE A 97 23.14 -31.50 -18.41
N GLU A 98 24.22 -31.03 -17.76
CA GLU A 98 24.09 -30.32 -16.49
C GLU A 98 23.36 -28.99 -16.66
N MET A 99 23.64 -28.25 -17.74
CA MET A 99 22.95 -26.99 -18.01
C MET A 99 21.45 -27.19 -18.21
N VAL A 100 21.03 -28.24 -18.94
CA VAL A 100 19.61 -28.58 -19.10
C VAL A 100 18.98 -28.83 -17.73
N LEU A 101 19.61 -29.63 -16.87
CA LEU A 101 19.09 -29.91 -15.53
C LEU A 101 18.97 -28.64 -14.67
N PHE A 102 19.97 -27.76 -14.71
CA PHE A 102 19.92 -26.49 -13.99
C PHE A 102 18.79 -25.59 -14.51
N MET A 103 18.63 -25.50 -15.83
CA MET A 103 17.62 -24.64 -16.45
C MET A 103 16.20 -25.19 -16.29
N GLU A 104 15.98 -26.51 -16.29
CA GLU A 104 14.69 -27.12 -15.96
C GLU A 104 14.26 -26.79 -14.53
N ARG A 105 15.18 -26.90 -13.58
CA ARG A 105 14.92 -26.57 -12.18
C ARG A 105 14.74 -25.07 -11.96
N ALA A 106 15.54 -24.24 -12.64
CA ALA A 106 15.38 -22.80 -12.61
C ALA A 106 14.04 -22.34 -13.22
N ALA A 107 13.59 -23.00 -14.30
CA ALA A 107 12.27 -22.75 -14.89
C ALA A 107 11.15 -23.03 -13.89
N ARG A 108 11.22 -24.15 -13.15
CA ARG A 108 10.27 -24.44 -12.09
C ARG A 108 10.26 -23.35 -11.01
N ALA A 109 11.42 -22.92 -10.54
CA ALA A 109 11.52 -21.84 -9.54
C ALA A 109 10.97 -20.50 -10.06
N ALA A 110 11.10 -20.23 -11.35
CA ALA A 110 10.59 -19.01 -12.01
C ALA A 110 9.13 -19.10 -12.45
N GLY A 111 8.44 -20.23 -12.26
CA GLY A 111 7.09 -20.45 -12.79
C GLY A 111 7.01 -20.57 -14.33
N ALA A 112 8.15 -20.79 -15.00
CA ALA A 112 8.24 -20.92 -16.45
C ALA A 112 7.99 -22.36 -16.95
N ASP A 113 7.55 -22.52 -18.19
CA ASP A 113 7.49 -23.81 -18.84
C ASP A 113 8.90 -24.26 -19.26
N SER A 114 9.43 -25.26 -18.57
CA SER A 114 10.73 -25.85 -18.87
C SER A 114 10.90 -26.28 -20.33
N ALA A 115 9.81 -26.71 -21.01
CA ALA A 115 9.87 -27.11 -22.41
C ALA A 115 10.27 -25.94 -23.32
N ASP A 116 9.72 -24.75 -23.08
CA ASP A 116 10.05 -23.53 -23.84
C ASP A 116 11.52 -23.11 -23.63
N VAL A 117 12.06 -23.38 -22.44
CA VAL A 117 13.44 -23.06 -22.09
C VAL A 117 14.43 -24.02 -22.74
N VAL A 118 14.29 -25.34 -22.50
CA VAL A 118 15.36 -26.31 -22.78
C VAL A 118 15.17 -27.18 -24.02
N ALA A 119 13.96 -27.34 -24.58
CA ALA A 119 13.68 -28.40 -25.57
C ALA A 119 14.57 -28.31 -26.82
N ALA A 120 14.71 -27.12 -27.41
CA ALA A 120 15.58 -26.94 -28.58
C ALA A 120 17.07 -27.02 -28.22
N PHE A 121 17.44 -26.66 -26.98
CA PHE A 121 18.82 -26.73 -26.52
C PHE A 121 19.25 -28.17 -26.27
N ALA A 122 18.39 -29.03 -25.73
CA ALA A 122 18.71 -30.42 -25.39
C ALA A 122 19.14 -31.26 -26.62
N THR A 123 18.66 -30.92 -27.82
CA THR A 123 18.84 -31.72 -29.03
C THR A 123 20.02 -31.29 -29.92
N THR A 124 20.62 -30.11 -29.71
CA THR A 124 21.65 -29.55 -30.60
C THR A 124 22.76 -28.79 -29.85
N GLY A 125 24.04 -28.97 -30.23
CA GLY A 125 25.18 -28.22 -29.70
C GLY A 125 26.39 -29.08 -29.28
N SER A 126 27.42 -28.45 -28.70
CA SER A 126 28.67 -29.08 -28.26
C SER A 126 29.02 -28.74 -26.80
N ASP A 127 29.71 -29.66 -26.12
CA ASP A 127 30.28 -29.42 -24.79
C ASP A 127 31.68 -28.78 -24.85
N PRO A 128 32.04 -27.93 -23.88
CA PRO A 128 31.22 -27.36 -22.81
C PRO A 128 30.27 -26.24 -23.30
N VAL A 129 29.30 -25.84 -22.47
CA VAL A 129 28.38 -24.74 -22.81
C VAL A 129 29.15 -23.41 -22.88
N ASN A 130 28.95 -22.67 -23.98
CA ASN A 130 29.51 -21.33 -24.16
C ASN A 130 28.55 -20.22 -23.70
N ARG A 131 29.08 -19.01 -23.52
CA ARG A 131 28.33 -17.85 -23.00
C ARG A 131 27.15 -17.46 -23.87
N ALA A 132 27.24 -17.59 -25.19
CA ALA A 132 26.13 -17.30 -26.10
C ALA A 132 24.97 -18.29 -25.96
N ALA A 133 25.27 -19.58 -25.76
CA ALA A 133 24.27 -20.58 -25.43
C ALA A 133 23.62 -20.34 -24.06
N MET A 134 24.41 -19.93 -23.07
CA MET A 134 23.89 -19.55 -21.75
C MET A 134 22.94 -18.35 -21.84
N ALA A 135 23.32 -17.31 -22.58
CA ALA A 135 22.48 -16.14 -22.78
C ALA A 135 21.13 -16.51 -23.42
N LEU A 136 21.17 -17.33 -24.47
CA LEU A 136 19.96 -17.80 -25.15
C LEU A 136 19.01 -18.57 -24.21
N LEU A 137 19.55 -19.45 -23.35
CA LEU A 137 18.74 -20.20 -22.39
C LEU A 137 18.09 -19.30 -21.34
N ILE A 138 18.83 -18.32 -20.83
CA ILE A 138 18.31 -17.39 -19.83
C ILE A 138 17.27 -16.44 -20.45
N ALA A 139 17.49 -15.95 -21.67
CA ALA A 139 16.51 -15.13 -22.36
C ALA A 139 15.19 -15.88 -22.59
N ARG A 140 15.23 -17.18 -22.92
CA ARG A 140 14.03 -18.03 -23.00
C ARG A 140 13.35 -18.25 -21.65
N LEU A 141 14.14 -18.47 -20.59
CA LEU A 141 13.62 -18.56 -19.23
C LEU A 141 12.81 -17.30 -18.90
N LEU A 142 13.38 -16.11 -19.14
CA LEU A 142 12.71 -14.85 -18.86
C LEU A 142 11.50 -14.63 -19.77
N ALA A 143 11.58 -14.99 -21.05
CA ALA A 143 10.45 -14.86 -21.97
C ALA A 143 9.28 -15.81 -21.63
N SER A 144 9.55 -16.93 -20.97
CA SER A 144 8.51 -17.86 -20.48
C SER A 144 8.00 -17.46 -19.08
N ALA A 145 8.84 -16.84 -18.26
CA ALA A 145 8.51 -16.44 -16.88
C ALA A 145 7.84 -15.05 -16.77
N THR A 146 7.96 -14.20 -17.79
CA THR A 146 7.44 -12.83 -17.78
C THR A 146 6.26 -12.68 -18.74
N SER A 147 5.42 -11.68 -18.49
CA SER A 147 4.23 -11.36 -19.29
C SER A 147 4.07 -9.85 -19.42
N ASN A 148 3.02 -9.40 -20.12
CA ASN A 148 2.69 -7.96 -20.21
C ASN A 148 2.33 -7.36 -18.85
N ASP A 149 1.89 -8.17 -17.89
CA ASP A 149 1.59 -7.73 -16.52
C ASP A 149 2.85 -7.73 -15.64
N SER A 150 3.95 -8.32 -16.13
CA SER A 150 5.25 -8.22 -15.48
C SER A 150 5.83 -6.83 -15.72
N ARG A 151 6.41 -6.23 -14.67
CA ARG A 151 7.06 -4.91 -14.75
C ARG A 151 8.04 -4.76 -15.92
N VAL A 152 8.83 -5.81 -16.17
CA VAL A 152 9.70 -5.90 -17.34
C VAL A 152 9.34 -7.16 -18.09
N ASN A 153 8.81 -6.99 -19.30
CA ASN A 153 8.42 -8.08 -20.16
C ASN A 153 9.56 -8.42 -21.13
N VAL A 154 10.01 -9.66 -21.14
CA VAL A 154 10.96 -10.16 -22.15
C VAL A 154 10.16 -10.92 -23.20
N VAL A 155 10.23 -10.48 -24.45
CA VAL A 155 9.44 -11.08 -25.53
C VAL A 155 10.35 -11.89 -26.45
N LEU A 156 9.95 -13.14 -26.73
CA LEU A 156 10.53 -13.95 -27.80
C LEU A 156 9.74 -13.69 -29.09
N GLU A 157 10.38 -13.01 -30.04
CA GLU A 157 9.78 -12.62 -31.30
C GLU A 157 9.64 -13.81 -32.26
N SER A 158 8.74 -13.67 -33.25
CA SER A 158 8.50 -14.71 -34.26
C SER A 158 9.72 -15.05 -35.14
N ASP A 159 10.71 -14.15 -35.21
CA ASP A 159 11.98 -14.36 -35.91
C ASP A 159 13.07 -15.01 -35.01
N GLY A 160 12.74 -15.29 -33.75
CA GLY A 160 13.61 -15.90 -32.76
C GLY A 160 14.54 -14.93 -32.02
N THR A 161 14.36 -13.62 -32.20
CA THR A 161 15.06 -12.58 -31.43
C THR A 161 14.35 -12.28 -30.11
N PHE A 162 15.06 -11.59 -29.22
CA PHE A 162 14.53 -11.19 -27.91
C PHE A 162 14.49 -9.68 -27.79
N THR A 163 13.40 -9.17 -27.22
CA THR A 163 13.22 -7.76 -26.89
C THR A 163 12.86 -7.60 -25.43
N VAL A 164 13.18 -6.44 -24.85
CA VAL A 164 12.80 -6.08 -23.48
C VAL A 164 11.84 -4.89 -23.57
N GLY A 165 10.65 -5.01 -23.00
CA GLY A 165 9.65 -3.95 -23.01
C GLY A 165 10.21 -2.66 -22.44
N GLY A 166 9.92 -1.52 -23.09
CA GLY A 166 10.41 -0.21 -22.65
C GLY A 166 11.87 0.10 -22.98
N THR A 167 12.59 -0.77 -23.69
CA THR A 167 13.95 -0.52 -24.19
C THR A 167 13.98 -0.35 -25.70
N GLU A 168 14.93 0.45 -26.19
CA GLU A 168 15.30 0.40 -27.60
C GLU A 168 16.20 -0.84 -27.83
N PRO A 169 16.10 -1.53 -28.99
CA PRO A 169 16.95 -2.67 -29.29
C PRO A 169 18.42 -2.27 -29.37
N ASP A 170 19.14 -2.43 -28.26
CA ASP A 170 20.54 -2.07 -28.16
C ASP A 170 21.45 -3.24 -28.50
N ASP A 171 22.43 -3.01 -29.37
CA ASP A 171 23.44 -4.00 -29.70
C ASP A 171 24.60 -3.93 -28.67
N ALA A 172 24.34 -4.32 -27.42
CA ALA A 172 25.20 -4.08 -26.26
C ALA A 172 26.65 -4.60 -26.38
N PHE A 173 26.90 -5.66 -27.15
CA PHE A 173 28.22 -6.30 -27.24
C PHE A 173 28.73 -6.43 -28.67
N ILE A 174 29.89 -5.81 -28.93
CA ILE A 174 30.45 -5.70 -30.28
C ILE A 174 30.95 -7.03 -30.85
N ASP A 175 31.50 -7.90 -29.99
CA ASP A 175 32.03 -9.20 -30.39
C ASP A 175 30.93 -10.24 -30.60
N SER A 176 29.85 -10.17 -29.82
CA SER A 176 28.63 -10.96 -30.03
C SER A 176 28.02 -10.66 -31.40
N ARG A 177 27.74 -9.39 -31.69
CA ARG A 177 27.16 -8.93 -32.97
C ARG A 177 27.95 -9.38 -34.20
N ARG A 178 29.27 -9.47 -34.07
CA ARG A 178 30.18 -9.88 -35.16
C ARG A 178 30.31 -11.38 -35.34
N SER A 179 30.08 -12.17 -34.30
CA SER A 179 30.44 -13.59 -34.29
C SER A 179 29.26 -14.54 -34.08
N GLN A 180 28.13 -14.05 -33.58
CA GLN A 180 26.95 -14.84 -33.28
C GLN A 180 25.80 -14.56 -34.26
N PRO A 181 24.88 -15.52 -34.45
CA PRO A 181 23.60 -15.26 -35.10
C PRO A 181 22.77 -14.23 -34.31
N VAL A 182 21.91 -13.49 -35.02
CA VAL A 182 21.08 -12.41 -34.45
C VAL A 182 20.25 -12.85 -33.24
N THR A 183 19.81 -14.10 -33.19
CA THR A 183 19.02 -14.64 -32.07
C THR A 183 19.83 -14.78 -30.77
N LYS A 184 21.12 -15.08 -30.87
CA LYS A 184 22.01 -15.18 -29.69
C LYS A 184 22.55 -13.81 -29.29
N ASP A 185 22.73 -12.93 -30.27
CA ASP A 185 23.14 -11.56 -30.04
C ASP A 185 22.07 -10.75 -29.31
N SER A 186 20.83 -10.76 -29.84
CA SER A 186 19.67 -10.16 -29.16
C SER A 186 19.43 -10.73 -27.77
N ALA A 187 19.63 -12.04 -27.55
CA ALA A 187 19.59 -12.62 -26.21
C ALA A 187 20.67 -12.02 -25.29
N ALA A 188 21.91 -11.88 -25.75
CA ALA A 188 22.97 -11.27 -24.93
C ALA A 188 22.67 -9.80 -24.61
N SER A 189 22.14 -9.05 -25.58
CA SER A 189 21.69 -7.66 -25.40
C SER A 189 20.53 -7.54 -24.41
N ALA A 190 19.46 -8.32 -24.57
CA ALA A 190 18.33 -8.31 -23.65
C ALA A 190 18.78 -8.59 -22.20
N LEU A 191 19.71 -9.51 -22.00
CA LEU A 191 20.27 -9.77 -20.67
C LEU A 191 21.17 -8.64 -20.17
N PHE A 192 21.81 -7.90 -21.05
CA PHE A 192 22.58 -6.71 -20.66
C PHE A 192 21.64 -5.65 -20.11
N GLU A 193 20.52 -5.37 -20.79
CA GLU A 193 19.51 -4.39 -20.33
C GLU A 193 18.96 -4.73 -18.95
N LEU A 194 18.84 -6.01 -18.63
CA LEU A 194 18.37 -6.48 -17.34
C LEU A 194 19.48 -6.53 -16.26
N GLY A 195 20.73 -6.18 -16.59
CA GLY A 195 21.89 -6.32 -15.71
C GLY A 195 22.33 -7.78 -15.46
N VAL A 196 21.71 -8.74 -16.15
CA VAL A 196 22.00 -10.18 -16.08
C VAL A 196 23.29 -10.52 -16.83
N ALA A 197 23.60 -9.86 -17.94
CA ALA A 197 24.87 -9.97 -18.65
C ALA A 197 25.71 -8.70 -18.43
N GLN A 198 26.91 -8.83 -17.84
CA GLN A 198 27.79 -7.67 -17.59
C GLN A 198 28.99 -7.60 -18.55
N GLY A 199 29.10 -8.56 -19.48
CA GLY A 199 30.25 -8.69 -20.38
C GLY A 199 31.53 -9.15 -19.67
N THR A 200 32.65 -9.08 -20.40
CA THR A 200 34.01 -9.39 -19.92
C THR A 200 34.94 -8.18 -19.99
N GLY A 201 34.41 -7.01 -20.37
CA GLY A 201 35.14 -5.74 -20.49
C GLY A 201 35.45 -5.34 -21.93
N GLY A 202 35.66 -4.04 -22.14
CA GLY A 202 35.99 -3.46 -23.46
C GLY A 202 34.88 -3.60 -24.50
N GLY A 203 33.61 -3.60 -24.07
CA GLY A 203 32.43 -3.78 -24.94
C GLY A 203 32.21 -5.21 -25.43
N ASN A 204 32.88 -6.20 -24.80
CA ASN A 204 32.82 -7.60 -25.21
C ASN A 204 31.96 -8.45 -24.28
N PHE A 205 31.26 -9.43 -24.87
CA PHE A 205 30.55 -10.50 -24.16
C PHE A 205 31.37 -11.78 -24.03
N SER A 206 32.32 -12.02 -24.94
CA SER A 206 33.06 -13.28 -25.12
C SER A 206 32.15 -14.49 -25.38
N PRO A 207 31.32 -14.46 -26.44
CA PRO A 207 30.24 -15.44 -26.66
C PRO A 207 30.70 -16.90 -26.77
N GLU A 208 31.91 -17.14 -27.27
CA GLU A 208 32.47 -18.48 -27.44
C GLU A 208 33.21 -19.01 -26.20
N ALA A 209 33.42 -18.19 -25.18
CA ALA A 209 34.10 -18.64 -23.97
C ALA A 209 33.22 -19.67 -23.22
N PRO A 210 33.83 -20.74 -22.66
CA PRO A 210 33.09 -21.71 -21.87
C PRO A 210 32.61 -21.08 -20.56
N VAL A 211 31.45 -21.54 -20.08
CA VAL A 211 30.85 -21.05 -18.83
C VAL A 211 31.22 -21.98 -17.68
N THR A 212 31.78 -21.42 -16.62
CA THR A 212 32.03 -22.14 -15.36
C THR A 212 30.74 -22.28 -14.55
N ARG A 213 30.68 -23.26 -13.65
CA ARG A 213 29.52 -23.47 -12.77
C ARG A 213 29.24 -22.25 -11.87
N GLY A 214 30.28 -21.55 -11.42
CA GLY A 214 30.13 -20.30 -10.66
C GLY A 214 29.52 -19.17 -11.49
N GLU A 215 29.98 -18.98 -12.72
CA GLU A 215 29.39 -17.98 -13.63
C GLU A 215 27.94 -18.31 -13.98
N MET A 216 27.65 -19.58 -14.27
CA MET A 216 26.29 -20.06 -14.52
C MET A 216 25.37 -19.75 -13.33
N ALA A 217 25.83 -19.98 -12.10
CA ALA A 217 25.08 -19.63 -10.90
C ALA A 217 24.76 -18.13 -10.84
N ALA A 218 25.74 -17.27 -11.15
CA ALA A 218 25.53 -15.82 -11.18
C ALA A 218 24.56 -15.36 -12.27
N PHE A 219 24.55 -16.01 -13.44
CA PHE A 219 23.58 -15.71 -14.51
C PHE A 219 22.16 -16.10 -14.10
N ILE A 220 21.95 -17.34 -13.64
CA ILE A 220 20.62 -17.81 -13.24
C ILE A 220 20.09 -16.97 -12.08
N THR A 221 20.92 -16.73 -11.06
CA THR A 221 20.50 -15.96 -9.88
C THR A 221 20.03 -14.55 -10.25
N ARG A 222 20.78 -13.85 -11.10
CA ARG A 222 20.38 -12.50 -11.56
C ARG A 222 19.14 -12.53 -12.44
N ALA A 223 18.96 -13.58 -13.24
CA ALA A 223 17.74 -13.75 -14.03
C ALA A 223 16.51 -13.98 -13.15
N LEU A 224 16.60 -14.82 -12.11
CA LEU A 224 15.47 -15.09 -11.21
C LEU A 224 14.94 -13.82 -10.52
N ALA A 225 15.79 -12.80 -10.32
CA ALA A 225 15.38 -11.51 -9.77
C ALA A 225 14.41 -10.71 -10.66
N HIS A 226 14.22 -11.13 -11.92
CA HIS A 226 13.26 -10.58 -12.88
C HIS A 226 12.03 -11.48 -13.08
N THR A 227 11.86 -12.49 -12.23
CA THR A 227 10.75 -13.45 -12.28
C THR A 227 9.99 -13.46 -10.96
N THR A 228 8.94 -14.28 -10.84
CA THR A 228 8.16 -14.50 -9.61
C THR A 228 8.86 -15.46 -8.62
N ALA A 229 10.10 -15.88 -8.89
CA ALA A 229 10.87 -16.76 -8.01
C ALA A 229 11.15 -16.10 -6.66
N ARG A 230 10.46 -16.54 -5.61
CA ARG A 230 10.57 -15.97 -4.26
C ARG A 230 10.84 -17.04 -3.21
N PRO A 231 11.45 -16.67 -2.08
CA PRO A 231 11.66 -17.59 -0.97
C PRO A 231 10.37 -18.19 -0.43
N GLU A 232 10.48 -19.35 0.22
CA GLU A 232 9.40 -19.91 1.03
C GLU A 232 8.93 -18.90 2.08
N GLY A 233 7.62 -18.82 2.30
CA GLY A 233 6.99 -17.88 3.21
C GLY A 233 6.71 -16.53 2.56
N VAL A 234 6.68 -15.49 3.39
CA VAL A 234 6.40 -14.11 2.97
C VAL A 234 7.70 -13.43 2.56
N SER A 235 7.67 -12.66 1.48
CA SER A 235 8.78 -11.80 1.06
C SER A 235 8.25 -10.45 0.59
N ILE A 236 9.01 -9.38 0.82
CA ILE A 236 8.65 -8.02 0.44
C ILE A 236 9.70 -7.50 -0.54
N GLN A 237 9.24 -6.85 -1.59
CA GLN A 237 10.09 -6.25 -2.59
C GLN A 237 9.60 -4.86 -2.95
N GLN A 238 10.55 -3.94 -3.11
CA GLN A 238 10.28 -2.64 -3.68
C GLN A 238 10.81 -2.58 -5.10
N TYR A 239 9.91 -2.26 -6.02
CA TYR A 239 10.22 -2.04 -7.42
C TYR A 239 10.17 -0.56 -7.80
N LEU A 240 9.17 0.15 -7.28
CA LEU A 240 8.97 1.58 -7.42
C LEU A 240 8.84 2.22 -6.04
N PRO A 241 9.32 3.45 -5.84
CA PRO A 241 9.16 4.12 -4.57
C PRO A 241 7.69 4.36 -4.22
N GLY A 242 7.33 4.15 -2.95
CA GLY A 242 5.96 4.29 -2.45
C GLY A 242 5.06 3.07 -2.71
N GLU A 243 5.59 2.01 -3.32
CA GLU A 243 4.89 0.76 -3.57
C GLU A 243 5.76 -0.43 -3.13
N VAL A 244 5.11 -1.48 -2.64
CA VAL A 244 5.76 -2.77 -2.39
C VAL A 244 4.94 -3.90 -2.99
N THR A 245 5.64 -4.92 -3.47
CA THR A 245 5.04 -6.20 -3.80
C THR A 245 5.38 -7.20 -2.71
N VAL A 246 4.35 -7.75 -2.09
CA VAL A 246 4.46 -8.85 -1.12
C VAL A 246 4.15 -10.15 -1.84
N SER A 247 4.97 -11.16 -1.62
CA SER A 247 4.81 -12.47 -2.25
C SER A 247 4.80 -13.57 -1.21
N VAL A 248 3.89 -14.53 -1.35
CA VAL A 248 3.78 -15.71 -0.48
C VAL A 248 4.07 -16.97 -1.30
N ARG A 249 4.99 -17.81 -0.79
CA ARG A 249 5.36 -19.09 -1.41
C ARG A 249 5.31 -20.24 -0.41
N ASP A 250 5.02 -21.43 -0.91
CA ASP A 250 5.08 -22.67 -0.11
C ASP A 250 6.51 -23.25 -0.04
N GLU A 251 6.65 -24.40 0.62
CA GLU A 251 7.92 -25.14 0.79
C GLU A 251 8.56 -25.64 -0.53
N ASP A 252 7.80 -25.60 -1.63
CA ASP A 252 8.23 -25.94 -2.98
C ASP A 252 8.42 -24.70 -3.87
N PHE A 253 8.37 -23.51 -3.26
CA PHE A 253 8.48 -22.19 -3.91
C PHE A 253 7.33 -21.89 -4.87
N ALA A 254 6.22 -22.62 -4.79
CA ALA A 254 5.04 -22.36 -5.60
C ALA A 254 4.23 -21.19 -5.02
N PRO A 255 3.55 -20.40 -5.88
CA PRO A 255 2.72 -19.29 -5.43
C PRO A 255 1.54 -19.76 -4.58
N VAL A 256 1.36 -19.15 -3.42
CA VAL A 256 0.20 -19.39 -2.55
C VAL A 256 -0.84 -18.31 -2.83
N ALA A 257 -1.94 -18.70 -3.47
CA ALA A 257 -3.03 -17.81 -3.82
C ALA A 257 -4.05 -17.67 -2.68
N ASN A 258 -4.64 -16.49 -2.53
CA ASN A 258 -5.58 -16.13 -1.47
C ASN A 258 -5.01 -16.32 -0.06
N ALA A 259 -3.72 -16.09 0.13
CA ALA A 259 -3.13 -16.02 1.46
C ALA A 259 -3.47 -14.66 2.08
N ASP A 260 -4.03 -14.66 3.28
CA ASP A 260 -4.29 -13.44 4.05
C ASP A 260 -2.96 -12.76 4.41
N LEU A 261 -2.87 -11.45 4.17
CA LEU A 261 -1.68 -10.65 4.36
C LEU A 261 -1.99 -9.40 5.18
N ASP A 262 -1.33 -9.28 6.33
CA ASP A 262 -1.28 -8.03 7.07
C ASP A 262 0.08 -7.37 6.81
N VAL A 263 0.01 -6.15 6.29
CA VAL A 263 1.15 -5.33 5.90
C VAL A 263 1.00 -3.98 6.57
N PHE A 264 2.03 -3.61 7.32
CA PHE A 264 2.05 -2.37 8.08
C PHE A 264 3.43 -1.72 8.01
N SER A 265 3.47 -0.42 8.23
CA SER A 265 4.67 0.38 8.05
C SER A 265 4.83 1.47 9.11
N ILE A 266 6.05 1.99 9.23
CA ILE A 266 6.38 3.17 10.01
C ILE A 266 7.56 3.89 9.35
N ALA A 267 7.76 5.17 9.67
CA ALA A 267 8.97 5.90 9.34
C ALA A 267 10.23 5.12 9.76
N SER A 268 11.19 4.88 8.85
CA SER A 268 12.39 4.09 9.17
C SER A 268 13.15 4.55 10.42
N PRO A 269 13.34 5.86 10.69
CA PRO A 269 13.97 6.33 11.93
C PRO A 269 13.22 5.88 13.20
N GLU A 270 11.93 5.63 13.09
CA GLU A 270 11.06 5.19 14.18
C GLU A 270 10.86 3.67 14.23
N ALA A 271 11.50 2.87 13.37
CA ALA A 271 11.30 1.42 13.29
C ALA A 271 11.50 0.70 14.65
N HIS A 272 12.41 1.19 15.48
CA HIS A 272 12.64 0.70 16.84
C HIS A 272 11.42 0.85 17.79
N ARG A 273 10.41 1.64 17.40
CA ARG A 273 9.16 1.90 18.13
C ARG A 273 7.98 1.14 17.54
N ALA A 274 8.16 0.38 16.45
CA ALA A 274 7.11 -0.41 15.82
C ALA A 274 6.53 -1.45 16.80
N PHE A 275 7.37 -1.97 17.69
CA PHE A 275 6.98 -2.93 18.71
C PHE A 275 7.26 -2.41 20.12
N ARG A 276 6.34 -2.67 21.04
CA ARG A 276 6.49 -2.40 22.47
C ARG A 276 7.49 -3.38 23.09
N SER A 277 7.89 -3.11 24.34
CA SER A 277 8.83 -3.94 25.09
C SER A 277 8.32 -5.36 25.38
N ASP A 278 7.02 -5.62 25.26
CA ASP A 278 6.40 -6.94 25.36
C ASP A 278 6.28 -7.67 24.01
N GLY A 279 6.78 -7.06 22.93
CA GLY A 279 6.73 -7.58 21.56
C GLY A 279 5.45 -7.27 20.79
N SER A 280 4.43 -6.66 21.42
CA SER A 280 3.18 -6.26 20.75
C SER A 280 3.36 -5.04 19.85
N CYS A 281 2.53 -4.90 18.82
CA CYS A 281 2.62 -3.74 17.92
C CYS A 281 2.17 -2.43 18.56
N SER A 282 2.96 -1.39 18.32
CA SER A 282 2.69 -0.03 18.75
C SER A 282 1.50 0.56 17.99
N SER A 283 0.83 1.57 18.54
CA SER A 283 -0.23 2.30 17.84
C SER A 283 0.33 3.33 16.83
N LEU A 284 1.62 3.23 16.51
CA LEU A 284 2.34 4.13 15.61
C LEU A 284 2.55 3.50 14.23
N VAL A 285 2.44 2.18 14.12
CA VAL A 285 2.45 1.54 12.81
C VAL A 285 1.12 1.81 12.13
N THR A 286 1.18 1.94 10.82
CA THR A 286 0.02 2.17 9.95
C THR A 286 -0.12 1.01 8.99
N ASP A 287 -1.31 0.44 8.91
CA ASP A 287 -1.69 -0.48 7.84
C ASP A 287 -2.28 0.29 6.64
N GLU A 288 -2.42 -0.44 5.55
CA GLU A 288 -2.94 0.01 4.26
C GLU A 288 -4.46 -0.03 4.14
N SER A 289 -5.13 -0.82 4.99
CA SER A 289 -6.57 -1.11 4.96
C SER A 289 -7.38 -0.36 6.02
N GLY A 290 -6.74 0.39 6.92
CA GLY A 290 -7.39 0.98 8.10
C GLY A 290 -7.82 -0.05 9.14
N GLY A 291 -7.24 -1.26 9.05
CA GLY A 291 -7.51 -2.43 9.89
C GLY A 291 -6.83 -2.37 11.26
N ARG A 292 -6.67 -3.53 11.90
CA ARG A 292 -5.86 -3.66 13.11
C ARG A 292 -4.48 -4.18 12.73
N SER A 293 -3.53 -3.25 12.59
CA SER A 293 -2.13 -3.62 12.36
C SER A 293 -1.65 -4.71 13.34
N CYS A 294 -0.99 -5.73 12.81
CA CYS A 294 -0.45 -6.91 13.49
C CYS A 294 -1.46 -7.97 13.93
N GLU A 295 -2.69 -7.92 13.42
CA GLU A 295 -3.72 -8.96 13.54
C GLU A 295 -4.23 -9.27 12.14
N ILE A 296 -4.29 -10.54 11.72
CA ILE A 296 -4.97 -10.88 10.47
C ILE A 296 -6.46 -10.65 10.68
N ASP A 297 -7.03 -9.70 9.97
CA ASP A 297 -8.44 -9.35 10.05
C ASP A 297 -9.15 -9.38 8.69
N VAL A 298 -10.44 -9.04 8.66
CA VAL A 298 -11.28 -9.17 7.45
C VAL A 298 -11.06 -8.05 6.44
N LEU A 299 -10.38 -6.97 6.84
CA LEU A 299 -10.02 -5.84 5.98
C LEU A 299 -8.64 -6.03 5.35
N ASP A 300 -7.89 -7.03 5.79
CA ASP A 300 -6.60 -7.37 5.22
C ASP A 300 -6.71 -7.91 3.80
N SER A 301 -5.66 -7.64 3.02
CA SER A 301 -5.61 -8.02 1.62
C SER A 301 -5.19 -9.47 1.46
N VAL A 302 -5.52 -10.05 0.31
CA VAL A 302 -5.14 -11.43 -0.02
C VAL A 302 -4.30 -11.48 -1.28
N THR A 303 -3.36 -12.44 -1.35
CA THR A 303 -2.55 -12.63 -2.56
C THR A 303 -3.38 -13.05 -3.78
N GLY A 304 -2.94 -12.61 -4.96
CA GLY A 304 -3.47 -13.05 -6.25
C GLY A 304 -3.14 -14.51 -6.60
N ARG A 305 -3.51 -14.96 -7.81
CA ARG A 305 -3.26 -16.34 -8.26
C ARG A 305 -1.77 -16.66 -8.47
N ASP A 306 -0.97 -15.64 -8.72
CA ASP A 306 0.49 -15.64 -8.78
C ASP A 306 1.14 -15.56 -7.39
N GLY A 307 0.34 -15.58 -6.32
CA GLY A 307 0.81 -15.48 -4.94
C GLY A 307 1.49 -14.15 -4.65
N GLU A 308 1.22 -13.11 -5.43
CA GLU A 308 1.73 -11.76 -5.22
C GLU A 308 0.57 -10.80 -4.90
N LEU A 309 0.89 -9.75 -4.16
CA LEU A 309 0.01 -8.64 -3.87
C LEU A 309 0.85 -7.37 -3.94
N THR A 310 0.45 -6.42 -4.77
CA THR A 310 1.08 -5.12 -4.87
C THR A 310 0.27 -4.11 -4.09
N ILE A 311 0.96 -3.37 -3.21
CA ILE A 311 0.32 -2.42 -2.31
C ILE A 311 1.03 -1.07 -2.41
N GLY A 312 0.22 -0.02 -2.55
CA GLY A 312 0.66 1.35 -2.32
C GLY A 312 0.83 1.61 -0.83
N LEU A 313 1.99 2.13 -0.44
CA LEU A 313 2.24 2.48 0.95
C LEU A 313 1.50 3.76 1.32
N ALA A 314 1.05 3.85 2.57
CA ALA A 314 0.41 5.05 3.09
C ALA A 314 1.27 6.30 2.82
N ALA A 315 0.62 7.39 2.40
CA ALA A 315 1.30 8.62 2.04
C ALA A 315 1.93 9.28 3.28
N THR A 316 3.23 9.08 3.50
CA THR A 316 3.97 9.70 4.62
C THR A 316 4.85 10.85 4.13
N ASP A 317 5.16 11.80 5.01
CA ASP A 317 6.17 12.86 4.77
C ASP A 317 7.61 12.33 4.82
N GLU A 318 7.79 11.04 5.10
CA GLU A 318 9.10 10.44 5.34
C GLU A 318 9.67 9.81 4.06
N PRO A 319 10.94 10.08 3.72
CA PRO A 319 11.56 9.58 2.48
C PRO A 319 11.78 8.06 2.49
N GLU A 320 11.79 7.46 3.68
CA GLU A 320 12.02 6.03 3.89
C GLU A 320 11.04 5.47 4.93
N LEU A 321 10.46 4.31 4.60
CA LEU A 321 9.60 3.54 5.49
C LEU A 321 10.25 2.20 5.78
N THR A 322 10.05 1.69 7.00
CA THR A 322 10.22 0.26 7.27
C THR A 322 8.85 -0.37 7.15
N VAL A 323 8.76 -1.38 6.28
CA VAL A 323 7.53 -2.13 6.02
C VAL A 323 7.71 -3.53 6.59
N TRP A 324 6.67 -4.02 7.25
CA TRP A 324 6.54 -5.39 7.69
C TRP A 324 5.38 -6.07 6.96
N ALA A 325 5.53 -7.37 6.74
CA ALA A 325 4.48 -8.21 6.19
C ALA A 325 4.54 -9.59 6.83
N TRP A 326 3.38 -10.21 6.99
CA TRP A 326 3.27 -11.59 7.44
C TRP A 326 1.92 -12.18 6.99
N THR A 327 1.78 -13.50 7.13
CA THR A 327 0.58 -14.24 6.76
C THR A 327 0.18 -15.19 7.89
N GLY A 328 -1.11 -15.42 8.06
CA GLY A 328 -1.68 -16.24 9.12
C GLY A 328 -3.14 -16.59 8.85
N GLU A 329 -3.84 -17.13 9.85
CA GLU A 329 -5.29 -17.32 9.80
C GLU A 329 -6.02 -16.13 10.44
N LEU A 330 -7.27 -15.89 10.04
CA LEU A 330 -8.10 -14.82 10.61
C LEU A 330 -8.12 -14.84 12.15
N GLY A 331 -7.72 -13.72 12.76
CA GLY A 331 -7.61 -13.52 14.21
C GLY A 331 -6.25 -13.86 14.82
N ASP A 332 -5.30 -14.36 14.02
CA ASP A 332 -3.91 -14.51 14.46
C ASP A 332 -3.29 -13.14 14.72
N VAL A 333 -2.33 -13.07 15.65
CA VAL A 333 -1.64 -11.84 16.05
C VAL A 333 -0.14 -12.06 16.07
N ILE A 334 0.61 -11.20 15.38
CA ILE A 334 2.07 -11.28 15.28
C ILE A 334 2.79 -10.47 16.36
N ARG A 335 3.96 -10.95 16.80
CA ARG A 335 4.87 -10.23 17.70
C ARG A 335 6.27 -10.09 17.09
N ASN A 336 7.02 -9.13 17.64
CA ASN A 336 8.41 -8.94 17.25
C ASN A 336 9.25 -10.22 17.45
N GLY A 337 9.83 -10.72 16.36
CA GLY A 337 10.68 -11.92 16.35
C GLY A 337 9.93 -13.24 16.17
N ASP A 338 8.60 -13.21 15.99
CA ASP A 338 7.85 -14.39 15.59
C ASP A 338 8.27 -14.85 14.19
N ALA A 339 8.20 -16.16 13.95
CA ALA A 339 8.55 -16.74 12.67
C ALA A 339 7.53 -16.33 11.59
N GLY A 340 8.02 -15.97 10.39
CA GLY A 340 7.17 -15.56 9.27
C GLY A 340 6.95 -14.04 9.16
N LEU A 341 7.29 -13.27 10.20
CA LEU A 341 7.33 -11.81 10.11
C LEU A 341 8.58 -11.37 9.34
N VAL A 342 8.39 -10.71 8.21
CA VAL A 342 9.48 -10.14 7.40
C VAL A 342 9.42 -8.64 7.39
N SER A 343 10.57 -8.00 7.19
CA SER A 343 10.67 -6.54 7.14
C SER A 343 11.69 -6.07 6.12
N VAL A 344 11.44 -4.91 5.51
CA VAL A 344 12.36 -4.25 4.58
C VAL A 344 12.26 -2.74 4.71
N GLU A 345 13.39 -2.05 4.55
CA GLU A 345 13.42 -0.58 4.40
C GLU A 345 13.22 -0.23 2.93
N VAL A 346 12.30 0.71 2.67
CA VAL A 346 11.85 1.07 1.32
C VAL A 346 11.78 2.58 1.16
N SER A 347 12.04 3.07 -0.05
CA SER A 347 11.95 4.48 -0.41
C SER A 347 10.52 4.87 -0.78
N THR A 348 10.08 6.08 -0.45
CA THR A 348 8.79 6.63 -0.90
C THR A 348 8.93 7.66 -2.03
N GLN A 349 10.16 7.96 -2.47
CA GLN A 349 10.44 9.02 -3.44
C GLN A 349 10.87 8.48 -4.81
N GLY A 350 10.01 8.64 -5.84
CA GLY A 350 10.43 8.41 -7.24
C GLY A 350 9.35 8.20 -8.30
N VAL A 351 8.10 8.64 -8.09
CA VAL A 351 7.13 8.75 -9.21
C VAL A 351 7.41 10.08 -9.93
N GLU A 352 7.46 10.09 -11.27
CA GLU A 352 7.52 11.36 -12.03
C GLU A 352 6.25 12.18 -11.81
N ALA A 353 6.41 13.48 -11.58
CA ALA A 353 5.28 14.36 -11.29
C ALA A 353 4.44 14.65 -12.54
N THR A 354 3.18 14.21 -12.52
CA THR A 354 2.18 14.54 -13.54
C THR A 354 1.30 15.72 -13.14
N GLY A 355 1.31 16.11 -11.85
CA GLY A 355 0.54 17.23 -11.33
C GLY A 355 1.05 17.70 -9.96
N ALA A 356 0.28 18.56 -9.31
CA ALA A 356 0.52 19.01 -7.95
C ALA A 356 -0.80 19.17 -7.17
N LYS A 357 -0.74 18.98 -5.86
CA LYS A 357 -1.85 19.21 -4.92
C LYS A 357 -1.42 20.20 -3.85
N VAL A 358 -2.33 21.06 -3.42
CA VAL A 358 -2.11 21.99 -2.30
C VAL A 358 -3.01 21.59 -1.14
N THR A 359 -2.40 21.40 0.02
CA THR A 359 -3.09 21.14 1.29
C THR A 359 -2.65 22.17 2.33
N ASN A 360 -3.40 22.29 3.42
CA ASN A 360 -3.00 23.07 4.59
C ASN A 360 -3.22 22.24 5.86
N SER A 361 -2.57 22.65 6.95
CA SER A 361 -2.63 21.95 8.23
C SER A 361 -3.87 22.29 9.08
N LEU A 362 -4.94 22.82 8.48
CA LEU A 362 -6.17 23.10 9.21
C LEU A 362 -6.88 21.78 9.54
N PRO A 363 -7.40 21.62 10.78
CA PRO A 363 -8.26 20.49 11.09
C PRO A 363 -9.49 20.44 10.16
N GLU A 364 -9.98 19.24 9.91
CA GLU A 364 -11.22 19.04 9.16
C GLU A 364 -12.37 19.84 9.82
N ASN A 365 -13.16 20.53 8.99
CA ASN A 365 -14.25 21.42 9.42
C ASN A 365 -13.84 22.69 10.20
N ALA A 366 -12.54 22.96 10.41
CA ALA A 366 -12.09 24.23 10.96
C ALA A 366 -12.27 25.36 9.93
N THR A 367 -12.83 26.47 10.38
CA THR A 367 -12.99 27.69 9.57
C THR A 367 -12.05 28.80 10.02
N HIS A 368 -11.54 28.70 11.26
CA HIS A 368 -10.70 29.69 11.91
C HIS A 368 -9.52 29.04 12.63
N VAL A 369 -8.54 29.86 13.00
CA VAL A 369 -7.31 29.47 13.69
C VAL A 369 -7.09 30.38 14.88
N ARG A 370 -6.59 29.84 15.99
CA ARG A 370 -6.24 30.68 17.15
C ARG A 370 -4.95 31.46 16.89
N PHE A 371 -4.89 32.72 17.32
CA PHE A 371 -3.62 33.44 17.38
C PHE A 371 -2.55 32.66 18.15
N GLY A 372 -1.31 32.80 17.72
CA GLY A 372 -0.18 32.03 18.23
C GLY A 372 -0.08 30.59 17.69
N SER A 373 -1.04 30.14 16.88
CA SER A 373 -0.91 28.91 16.08
C SER A 373 -0.22 29.20 14.74
N THR A 374 0.18 28.14 14.04
CA THR A 374 0.78 28.25 12.70
C THR A 374 0.04 27.33 11.75
N VAL A 375 -0.29 27.83 10.56
CA VAL A 375 -0.83 27.01 9.47
C VAL A 375 0.27 26.78 8.45
N THR A 376 0.62 25.52 8.25
CA THR A 376 1.55 25.12 7.19
C THR A 376 0.76 24.80 5.94
N VAL A 377 1.05 25.52 4.85
CA VAL A 377 0.53 25.21 3.52
C VAL A 377 1.59 24.41 2.78
N THR A 378 1.18 23.26 2.26
CA THR A 378 2.03 22.31 1.54
C THR A 378 1.62 22.27 0.07
N VAL A 379 2.58 22.52 -0.83
CA VAL A 379 2.48 22.18 -2.24
C VAL A 379 3.22 20.85 -2.42
N GLN A 380 2.51 19.81 -2.81
CA GLN A 380 3.05 18.47 -3.02
C GLN A 380 2.91 18.08 -4.48
N LEU A 381 4.02 17.71 -5.12
CA LEU A 381 3.99 17.09 -6.44
C LEU A 381 3.32 15.72 -6.34
N VAL A 382 2.47 15.42 -7.32
CA VAL A 382 1.76 14.14 -7.42
C VAL A 382 1.95 13.50 -8.80
N GLY A 383 2.07 12.19 -8.79
CA GLY A 383 2.10 11.35 -9.99
C GLY A 383 0.72 10.81 -10.34
N VAL A 384 0.71 9.75 -11.14
CA VAL A 384 -0.53 9.03 -11.48
C VAL A 384 -1.25 8.56 -10.21
N ASN A 385 -2.59 8.62 -10.23
CA ASN A 385 -3.46 8.25 -9.10
C ASN A 385 -3.23 9.04 -7.79
N GLY A 386 -2.57 10.21 -7.84
CA GLY A 386 -2.41 11.08 -6.68
C GLY A 386 -1.27 10.69 -5.72
N LEU A 387 -0.41 9.74 -6.12
CA LEU A 387 0.79 9.34 -5.37
C LEU A 387 1.79 10.50 -5.27
N ARG A 388 2.58 10.57 -4.19
CA ARG A 388 3.64 11.58 -4.05
C ARG A 388 4.71 11.39 -5.13
N ALA A 389 5.14 12.48 -5.74
CA ALA A 389 6.09 12.47 -6.85
C ALA A 389 7.34 13.31 -6.54
N VAL A 390 8.43 13.03 -7.25
CA VAL A 390 9.67 13.82 -7.22
C VAL A 390 9.66 14.89 -8.31
N PRO A 391 10.48 15.96 -8.19
CA PRO A 391 10.59 16.96 -9.25
C PRO A 391 11.06 16.33 -10.58
N PRO A 392 10.57 16.81 -11.73
CA PRO A 392 11.14 16.47 -13.04
C PRO A 392 12.65 16.78 -13.10
N GLU A 393 13.38 16.19 -14.04
CA GLU A 393 14.83 16.43 -14.19
C GLU A 393 15.19 17.91 -14.35
N ASP A 394 14.34 18.69 -15.03
CA ASP A 394 14.50 20.13 -15.21
C ASP A 394 14.11 20.96 -13.97
N GLY A 395 13.64 20.29 -12.90
CA GLY A 395 13.15 20.87 -11.68
C GLY A 395 11.69 21.34 -11.76
N ALA A 396 11.15 21.76 -10.62
CA ALA A 396 9.83 22.38 -10.52
C ALA A 396 9.89 23.59 -9.60
N SER A 397 9.07 24.61 -9.87
CA SER A 397 9.01 25.83 -9.07
C SER A 397 7.62 26.44 -9.08
N TYR A 398 7.26 27.10 -7.98
CA TYR A 398 5.96 27.76 -7.83
C TYR A 398 6.14 29.20 -7.35
N THR A 399 5.33 30.10 -7.91
CA THR A 399 5.20 31.47 -7.42
C THR A 399 4.12 31.50 -6.33
N ILE A 400 4.51 31.87 -5.12
CA ILE A 400 3.64 31.98 -3.95
C ILE A 400 3.43 33.45 -3.65
N VAL A 401 2.16 33.88 -3.61
CA VAL A 401 1.74 35.21 -3.17
C VAL A 401 0.95 35.06 -1.88
N LYS A 402 1.33 35.82 -0.85
CA LYS A 402 0.66 35.84 0.46
C LYS A 402 0.29 37.26 0.82
N GLU A 403 -0.93 37.47 1.28
CA GLU A 403 -1.48 38.77 1.68
C GLU A 403 -2.16 38.64 3.05
N ALA A 404 -1.80 39.47 4.02
CA ALA A 404 -2.47 39.51 5.31
C ALA A 404 -3.32 40.77 5.42
N PHE A 405 -4.55 40.62 5.89
CA PHE A 405 -5.49 41.70 6.15
C PHE A 405 -5.88 41.66 7.63
N SER A 406 -5.54 42.71 8.38
CA SER A 406 -5.80 42.76 9.82
C SER A 406 -6.91 43.76 10.15
N GLN A 407 -7.73 43.38 11.11
CA GLN A 407 -8.79 44.20 11.68
C GLN A 407 -8.77 44.02 13.19
N ILE A 408 -8.71 45.15 13.91
CA ILE A 408 -8.97 45.18 15.36
C ILE A 408 -10.47 45.34 15.56
N ASP A 409 -11.05 44.65 16.53
CA ASP A 409 -12.47 44.72 16.89
C ASP A 409 -13.41 44.48 15.69
N GLY A 410 -13.28 43.34 15.01
CA GLY A 410 -14.26 42.88 14.01
C GLY A 410 -13.70 42.07 12.83
N THR A 411 -14.57 41.80 11.86
CA THR A 411 -14.26 40.86 10.77
C THR A 411 -13.25 41.40 9.75
N ALA A 412 -12.14 40.69 9.59
CA ALA A 412 -11.13 40.99 8.60
C ALA A 412 -11.71 40.77 7.18
N ASN A 413 -11.58 41.79 6.34
CA ASN A 413 -12.04 41.73 4.96
C ASN A 413 -10.92 42.15 3.99
N PRO A 414 -10.82 41.48 2.83
CA PRO A 414 -9.70 41.61 1.89
C PRO A 414 -9.81 42.88 1.04
N THR A 415 -9.67 44.03 1.70
CA THR A 415 -9.72 45.36 1.10
C THR A 415 -8.35 46.02 1.17
N SER A 416 -8.00 46.84 0.18
CA SER A 416 -6.68 47.49 0.13
C SER A 416 -6.35 48.35 1.35
N SER A 417 -7.37 48.86 2.05
CA SER A 417 -7.20 49.64 3.29
C SER A 417 -6.83 48.80 4.51
N ARG A 418 -6.99 47.47 4.46
CA ARG A 418 -6.72 46.53 5.56
C ARG A 418 -5.48 45.66 5.34
N LEU A 419 -4.86 45.74 4.16
CA LEU A 419 -3.65 45.00 3.82
C LEU A 419 -2.47 45.45 4.70
N THR A 420 -1.97 44.57 5.55
CA THR A 420 -0.84 44.83 6.45
C THR A 420 0.46 44.19 5.97
N GLN A 421 0.36 43.05 5.28
CA GLN A 421 1.53 42.33 4.75
C GLN A 421 1.25 41.82 3.35
N ARG A 422 2.25 41.90 2.47
CA ARG A 422 2.25 41.22 1.18
C ARG A 422 3.65 40.66 0.90
N SER A 423 3.71 39.40 0.49
CA SER A 423 4.93 38.74 0.01
C SER A 423 4.69 38.09 -1.34
N THR A 424 5.74 38.03 -2.17
CA THR A 424 5.75 37.27 -3.42
C THR A 424 7.12 36.63 -3.58
N GLU A 425 7.13 35.31 -3.69
CA GLU A 425 8.35 34.51 -3.76
C GLU A 425 8.20 33.42 -4.82
N VAL A 426 9.30 33.13 -5.51
CA VAL A 426 9.40 31.94 -6.38
C VAL A 426 10.22 30.92 -5.62
N VAL A 427 9.62 29.77 -5.34
CA VAL A 427 10.22 28.73 -4.52
C VAL A 427 10.40 27.48 -5.36
N ALA A 428 11.61 26.93 -5.34
CA ALA A 428 11.92 25.67 -5.98
C ALA A 428 11.39 24.52 -5.12
N VAL A 429 10.84 23.50 -5.78
CA VAL A 429 10.44 22.26 -5.12
C VAL A 429 11.70 21.54 -4.64
N ASP A 430 11.67 21.05 -3.41
CA ASP A 430 12.80 20.30 -2.85
C ASP A 430 12.91 18.88 -3.44
N SER A 431 13.96 18.14 -3.06
CA SER A 431 14.19 16.78 -3.54
C SER A 431 13.09 15.78 -3.15
N THR A 432 12.20 16.15 -2.23
CA THR A 432 11.06 15.34 -1.78
C THR A 432 9.80 15.60 -2.59
N GLY A 433 9.85 16.53 -3.54
CA GLY A 433 8.69 16.94 -4.33
C GLY A 433 7.78 17.92 -3.59
N LYS A 434 8.27 18.61 -2.57
CA LYS A 434 7.47 19.45 -1.69
C LYS A 434 7.94 20.91 -1.63
N ILE A 435 7.00 21.81 -1.35
CA ILE A 435 7.24 23.17 -0.85
C ILE A 435 6.33 23.39 0.35
N GLU A 436 6.91 23.90 1.44
CA GLU A 436 6.14 24.39 2.58
C GLU A 436 6.32 25.89 2.77
N PHE A 437 5.21 26.55 3.10
CA PHE A 437 5.25 27.89 3.64
C PHE A 437 4.24 28.02 4.78
N VAL A 438 4.56 28.88 5.73
CA VAL A 438 3.74 29.09 6.92
C VAL A 438 2.94 30.38 6.80
N LEU A 439 1.75 30.34 7.39
CA LEU A 439 0.92 31.49 7.71
C LEU A 439 0.84 31.57 9.24
N ASP A 440 1.15 32.74 9.79
CA ASP A 440 1.14 33.02 11.21
C ASP A 440 0.26 34.24 11.52
N GLY A 441 -0.48 34.16 12.62
CA GLY A 441 -1.29 35.25 13.14
C GLY A 441 -0.76 35.66 14.50
N VAL A 442 -0.13 36.83 14.57
CA VAL A 442 0.13 37.49 15.84
C VAL A 442 -1.04 38.41 16.11
N ASP A 443 -1.66 38.24 17.26
CA ASP A 443 -2.72 39.08 17.78
C ASP A 443 -2.33 40.58 17.68
N PRO A 444 -3.08 41.41 16.93
CA PRO A 444 -2.77 42.82 16.74
C PRO A 444 -3.02 43.67 17.99
N ASP A 445 -3.89 43.26 18.91
CA ASP A 445 -4.04 43.87 20.25
C ASP A 445 -4.06 42.83 21.39
N PRO A 446 -2.89 42.31 21.83
CA PRO A 446 -2.82 41.20 22.78
C PRO A 446 -3.31 41.50 24.21
N HIS A 447 -3.90 42.67 24.47
CA HIS A 447 -4.38 43.10 25.78
C HIS A 447 -5.91 43.15 25.91
N ASP A 448 -6.67 42.88 24.85
CA ASP A 448 -8.14 42.99 24.82
C ASP A 448 -8.88 41.65 24.94
N THR A 449 -8.14 40.54 25.08
CA THR A 449 -8.66 39.16 25.14
C THR A 449 -10.08 39.04 25.77
N GLY A 450 -11.07 38.77 24.93
CA GLY A 450 -12.45 38.47 25.35
C GLY A 450 -13.37 39.68 25.56
N ASP A 451 -13.18 40.77 24.82
CA ASP A 451 -14.20 41.81 24.69
C ASP A 451 -15.19 41.52 23.52
N THR A 452 -16.07 42.47 23.15
CA THR A 452 -17.10 42.23 22.12
C THR A 452 -16.61 42.45 20.69
N GLY A 453 -15.37 42.89 20.50
CA GLY A 453 -14.71 43.03 19.22
C GLY A 453 -13.61 41.99 19.07
N ASP A 454 -13.91 40.87 18.44
CA ASP A 454 -12.88 39.86 18.17
C ASP A 454 -11.88 40.40 17.15
N ASP A 455 -10.59 40.20 17.41
CA ASP A 455 -9.51 40.57 16.51
C ASP A 455 -9.36 39.50 15.42
N GLU A 456 -9.17 39.94 14.17
CA GLU A 456 -9.02 39.03 13.04
C GLU A 456 -7.82 39.38 12.14
N ILE A 457 -7.12 38.34 11.70
CA ILE A 457 -6.18 38.39 10.58
C ILE A 457 -6.63 37.38 9.52
N LEU A 458 -7.06 37.89 8.38
CA LEU A 458 -7.32 37.08 7.19
C LEU A 458 -6.05 37.01 6.35
N TRP A 459 -5.49 35.81 6.23
CA TRP A 459 -4.47 35.49 5.24
C TRP A 459 -5.13 35.02 3.96
N ARG A 460 -4.68 35.59 2.84
CA ARG A 460 -5.02 35.13 1.50
C ARG A 460 -3.76 34.69 0.79
N TYR A 461 -3.79 33.51 0.17
CA TYR A 461 -2.68 33.05 -0.66
C TYR A 461 -3.11 32.59 -2.05
N THR A 462 -2.16 32.68 -2.98
CA THR A 462 -2.28 32.19 -4.36
C THR A 462 -0.99 31.46 -4.72
N VAL A 463 -1.12 30.28 -5.31
CA VAL A 463 0.01 29.47 -5.78
C VAL A 463 -0.12 29.29 -7.29
N THR A 464 0.90 29.73 -8.02
CA THR A 464 0.93 29.65 -9.49
C THR A 464 2.15 28.83 -9.94
N PRO A 465 2.00 27.78 -10.76
CA PRO A 465 3.14 27.06 -11.30
C PRO A 465 3.97 27.98 -12.21
N VAL A 466 5.29 27.92 -12.07
CA VAL A 466 6.22 28.51 -13.04
C VAL A 466 6.12 27.70 -14.36
N PRO A 467 6.41 28.29 -15.55
CA PRO A 467 6.44 27.52 -16.79
C PRO A 467 7.21 26.20 -16.65
N ASP A 468 6.70 25.16 -17.29
CA ASP A 468 7.26 23.79 -17.28
C ASP A 468 7.16 23.04 -15.94
N SER A 469 6.59 23.65 -14.89
CA SER A 469 6.27 22.94 -13.65
C SER A 469 4.91 22.20 -13.72
N PRO A 470 4.74 21.07 -12.98
CA PRO A 470 3.49 20.33 -12.92
C PRO A 470 2.29 21.21 -12.53
N GLN A 471 1.15 21.01 -13.20
CA GLN A 471 -0.04 21.84 -13.04
C GLN A 471 -0.96 21.31 -11.93
N PHE A 472 -1.81 22.21 -11.41
CA PHE A 472 -2.90 21.84 -10.49
C PHE A 472 -4.14 21.42 -11.29
N ASP A 473 -4.88 20.42 -10.80
CA ASP A 473 -6.20 20.07 -11.36
C ASP A 473 -7.19 21.23 -11.24
N THR A 474 -7.10 21.97 -10.12
CA THR A 474 -7.90 23.15 -9.85
C THR A 474 -6.99 24.34 -9.50
N PRO A 475 -7.20 25.53 -10.08
CA PRO A 475 -6.39 26.70 -9.75
C PRO A 475 -6.45 27.06 -8.26
N VAL A 476 -5.29 27.23 -7.63
CA VAL A 476 -5.17 27.62 -6.21
C VAL A 476 -5.05 29.14 -6.12
N GLN A 477 -6.19 29.82 -6.11
CA GLN A 477 -6.26 31.29 -6.10
C GLN A 477 -7.15 31.80 -4.97
N ASN A 478 -6.68 32.84 -4.29
CA ASN A 478 -7.40 33.52 -3.21
C ASN A 478 -7.91 32.59 -2.10
N VAL A 479 -7.12 31.60 -1.69
CA VAL A 479 -7.48 30.73 -0.56
C VAL A 479 -7.31 31.53 0.73
N GLU A 480 -8.33 31.52 1.59
CA GLU A 480 -8.40 32.35 2.80
C GLU A 480 -8.26 31.51 4.08
N VAL A 481 -7.50 32.02 5.04
CA VAL A 481 -7.29 31.43 6.37
C VAL A 481 -7.42 32.55 7.39
N VAL A 482 -8.35 32.43 8.34
CA VAL A 482 -8.64 33.48 9.32
C VAL A 482 -8.07 33.09 10.68
N PHE A 483 -7.24 33.95 11.26
CA PHE A 483 -6.78 33.87 12.64
C PHE A 483 -7.59 34.81 13.51
N THR A 484 -7.98 34.36 14.70
CA THR A 484 -8.78 35.17 15.63
C THR A 484 -8.54 34.75 17.09
N ASP A 485 -8.84 35.64 18.02
CA ASP A 485 -8.90 35.39 19.45
C ASP A 485 -10.32 35.02 19.94
N ALA A 486 -11.32 35.03 19.05
CA ALA A 486 -12.73 34.80 19.37
C ALA A 486 -12.96 33.58 20.26
N ASP A 487 -13.89 33.71 21.20
CA ASP A 487 -14.29 32.59 22.03
C ASP A 487 -14.79 31.41 21.17
N PRO A 488 -14.50 30.15 21.55
CA PRO A 488 -14.99 29.01 20.79
C PRO A 488 -16.53 28.99 20.77
N VAL A 489 -17.10 28.74 19.60
CA VAL A 489 -18.53 28.64 19.31
C VAL A 489 -18.77 27.35 18.55
N ALA A 490 -19.83 26.61 18.89
CA ALA A 490 -20.23 25.41 18.15
C ALA A 490 -20.56 25.76 16.70
N THR A 491 -19.83 25.20 15.73
CA THR A 491 -20.01 25.46 14.30
C THR A 491 -20.44 24.24 13.52
N THR A 492 -20.09 23.04 13.97
CA THR A 492 -20.52 21.79 13.32
C THR A 492 -21.13 20.80 14.30
N ILE A 493 -21.96 19.90 13.77
CA ILE A 493 -22.51 18.77 14.49
C ILE A 493 -22.55 17.58 13.54
N ASP A 494 -21.91 16.48 13.93
CA ASP A 494 -21.94 15.21 13.22
C ASP A 494 -22.73 14.19 14.03
N LEU A 495 -23.51 13.35 13.33
CA LEU A 495 -24.37 12.35 13.95
C LEU A 495 -23.93 10.94 13.56
N ALA A 496 -23.99 10.03 14.52
CA ALA A 496 -23.80 8.60 14.32
C ALA A 496 -24.79 7.81 15.18
N THR A 497 -25.11 6.59 14.76
CA THR A 497 -25.92 5.64 15.54
C THR A 497 -25.05 4.51 16.08
N GLN A 498 -25.52 3.79 17.11
CA GLN A 498 -24.79 2.61 17.62
C GLN A 498 -24.94 1.38 16.73
N VAL A 499 -26.00 1.33 15.92
CA VAL A 499 -26.35 0.22 15.02
C VAL A 499 -26.91 0.81 13.73
N LYS A 500 -26.77 0.11 12.59
CA LYS A 500 -27.31 0.57 11.30
C LYS A 500 -28.84 0.42 11.18
N TYR A 501 -29.44 -0.51 11.94
CA TYR A 501 -30.90 -0.71 12.00
C TYR A 501 -31.32 -1.29 13.36
N LEU A 502 -32.61 -1.15 13.69
CA LEU A 502 -33.24 -1.82 14.84
C LEU A 502 -34.52 -2.53 14.38
N ARG A 503 -34.85 -3.62 15.09
CA ARG A 503 -36.14 -4.30 14.97
C ARG A 503 -37.13 -3.69 15.95
N ALA A 504 -38.32 -3.32 15.50
CA ALA A 504 -39.43 -3.02 16.39
C ALA A 504 -40.46 -4.18 16.33
N ALA A 505 -41.19 -4.43 17.42
CA ALA A 505 -42.15 -5.53 17.45
C ALA A 505 -43.43 -5.15 16.70
N SER A 506 -43.89 -6.00 15.77
CA SER A 506 -45.04 -5.81 14.86
C SER A 506 -46.40 -5.55 15.53
N SER A 507 -46.48 -5.55 16.85
CA SER A 507 -47.72 -5.30 17.62
C SER A 507 -47.52 -4.57 18.96
N SER A 508 -46.32 -4.08 19.28
CA SER A 508 -46.11 -3.47 20.59
C SER A 508 -46.44 -1.98 20.58
N THR A 509 -47.47 -1.59 21.30
CA THR A 509 -47.68 -0.23 21.84
C THR A 509 -46.59 0.19 22.84
N ARG A 510 -45.36 -0.34 22.73
CA ARG A 510 -44.26 -0.09 23.66
C ARG A 510 -43.12 0.62 22.90
N PRO A 511 -42.67 1.79 23.38
CA PRO A 511 -41.58 2.51 22.75
C PRO A 511 -40.27 1.71 22.83
N VAL A 512 -39.45 1.80 21.78
CA VAL A 512 -38.10 1.20 21.73
C VAL A 512 -37.08 2.28 22.04
N ASN A 513 -36.11 1.97 22.89
CA ASN A 513 -35.02 2.91 23.19
C ASN A 513 -33.99 2.86 22.06
N ASN A 514 -33.59 4.03 21.57
CA ASN A 514 -32.50 4.20 20.62
C ASN A 514 -31.49 5.22 21.17
N VAL A 515 -30.28 5.23 20.64
CA VAL A 515 -29.20 6.16 21.04
C VAL A 515 -28.58 6.78 19.80
N VAL A 516 -28.60 8.11 19.75
CA VAL A 516 -27.83 8.91 18.79
C VAL A 516 -26.58 9.44 19.48
N ILE A 517 -25.45 9.37 18.80
CA ILE A 517 -24.18 9.96 19.20
C ILE A 517 -24.01 11.22 18.37
N ALA A 518 -23.96 12.37 19.04
CA ALA A 518 -23.69 13.66 18.41
C ALA A 518 -22.29 14.13 18.80
N THR A 519 -21.48 14.50 17.81
CA THR A 519 -20.16 15.11 18.00
C THR A 519 -20.25 16.57 17.57
N VAL A 520 -19.94 17.50 18.46
CA VAL A 520 -19.97 18.93 18.17
C VAL A 520 -18.54 19.46 18.21
N THR A 521 -18.14 20.18 17.17
CA THR A 521 -16.84 20.89 17.15
C THR A 521 -17.04 22.40 17.01
N ASP A 522 -16.02 23.13 17.42
CA ASP A 522 -15.97 24.58 17.33
C ASP A 522 -15.38 25.08 16.00
N GLN A 523 -15.34 26.40 15.80
CA GLN A 523 -14.77 27.01 14.59
C GLN A 523 -13.30 26.67 14.34
N TYR A 524 -12.60 26.17 15.35
CA TYR A 524 -11.20 25.74 15.32
C TYR A 524 -11.06 24.22 15.08
N GLY A 525 -12.16 23.51 14.85
CA GLY A 525 -12.20 22.06 14.69
C GLY A 525 -11.97 21.28 15.99
N GLN A 526 -12.02 21.94 17.15
CA GLN A 526 -11.80 21.30 18.44
C GLN A 526 -13.11 20.79 19.04
N PRO A 527 -13.09 19.74 19.87
CA PRO A 527 -14.30 19.25 20.50
C PRO A 527 -14.96 20.29 21.40
N PHE A 528 -16.21 20.65 21.10
CA PHE A 528 -16.91 21.72 21.80
C PHE A 528 -17.62 21.18 23.05
N ARG A 529 -17.16 21.60 24.24
CA ARG A 529 -17.73 21.15 25.52
C ARG A 529 -18.93 21.98 25.94
N GLY A 530 -19.98 21.32 26.42
CA GLY A 530 -21.14 21.99 26.99
C GLY A 530 -22.22 22.40 25.99
N ALA A 531 -22.09 22.04 24.71
CA ALA A 531 -23.18 22.20 23.75
C ALA A 531 -24.38 21.38 24.18
N ARG A 532 -25.55 22.02 24.23
CA ARG A 532 -26.82 21.38 24.49
C ARG A 532 -27.45 20.97 23.16
N VAL A 533 -27.39 19.68 22.85
CA VAL A 533 -27.90 19.10 21.60
C VAL A 533 -29.32 18.59 21.85
N GLU A 534 -30.26 19.01 21.00
CA GLU A 534 -31.66 18.59 21.02
C GLU A 534 -31.98 17.72 19.80
N LEU A 535 -32.68 16.61 20.01
CA LEU A 535 -33.21 15.78 18.92
C LEU A 535 -34.67 16.13 18.65
N ASP A 536 -35.02 16.41 17.41
CA ASP A 536 -36.41 16.67 16.98
C ASP A 536 -37.17 15.36 16.74
N THR A 537 -37.40 14.61 17.83
CA THR A 537 -38.05 13.28 17.79
C THR A 537 -39.31 13.20 18.68
N SER A 538 -39.42 14.06 19.69
CA SER A 538 -40.58 14.09 20.59
C SER A 538 -40.78 15.47 21.23
N SER A 539 -41.92 15.67 21.89
CA SER A 539 -42.16 16.84 22.74
C SER A 539 -42.41 16.41 24.19
N PRO A 540 -41.54 16.78 25.15
CA PRO A 540 -40.31 17.57 25.00
C PRO A 540 -39.20 16.82 24.23
N PRO A 541 -38.26 17.54 23.59
CA PRO A 541 -37.18 16.91 22.83
C PRO A 541 -36.21 16.20 23.79
N PRO A 542 -35.66 15.03 23.41
CA PRO A 542 -34.52 14.43 24.08
C PRO A 542 -33.29 15.33 23.93
N VAL A 543 -32.49 15.42 25.00
CA VAL A 543 -31.37 16.36 25.07
C VAL A 543 -30.13 15.67 25.62
N GLY A 544 -28.98 15.96 25.01
CA GLY A 544 -27.67 15.66 25.56
C GLY A 544 -26.82 16.91 25.72
N THR A 545 -25.83 16.84 26.59
CA THR A 545 -24.79 17.87 26.70
C THR A 545 -23.44 17.26 26.40
N THR A 546 -22.66 17.92 25.55
CA THR A 546 -21.35 17.41 25.14
C THR A 546 -20.35 17.44 26.29
N GLY A 547 -19.59 16.35 26.43
CA GLY A 547 -18.48 16.25 27.37
C GLY A 547 -17.24 17.00 26.90
N SER A 548 -16.10 16.77 27.56
CA SER A 548 -14.80 17.31 27.13
C SER A 548 -14.32 16.78 25.77
N SER A 549 -14.88 15.68 25.30
CA SER A 549 -14.60 15.11 23.99
C SER A 549 -15.54 15.64 22.89
N GLY A 550 -16.36 16.66 23.16
CA GLY A 550 -17.34 17.17 22.19
C GLY A 550 -18.51 16.23 21.89
N ILE A 551 -18.55 15.06 22.53
CA ILE A 551 -19.54 14.02 22.25
C ILE A 551 -20.69 14.09 23.26
N ALA A 552 -21.92 13.99 22.78
CA ALA A 552 -23.15 13.78 23.54
C ALA A 552 -23.84 12.48 23.07
N ARG A 553 -24.17 11.59 24.01
CA ARG A 553 -24.97 10.39 23.75
C ARG A 553 -26.39 10.64 24.20
N ILE A 554 -27.34 10.60 23.27
CA ILE A 554 -28.74 11.00 23.50
C ILE A 554 -29.63 9.79 23.28
N GLY A 555 -30.22 9.30 24.37
CA GLY A 555 -31.25 8.28 24.30
C GLY A 555 -32.60 8.89 23.95
N TYR A 556 -33.33 8.30 23.01
CA TYR A 556 -34.72 8.65 22.74
C TYR A 556 -35.58 7.40 22.57
N GLN A 557 -36.90 7.61 22.58
CA GLN A 557 -37.88 6.55 22.44
C GLN A 557 -38.60 6.68 21.11
N TYR A 558 -38.47 5.67 20.27
CA TYR A 558 -39.23 5.56 19.04
C TYR A 558 -40.57 4.85 19.30
N SER A 559 -41.65 5.43 18.79
CA SER A 559 -43.01 4.90 18.91
C SER A 559 -43.74 4.78 17.56
N GLY A 560 -43.00 4.94 16.46
CA GLY A 560 -43.53 4.77 15.11
C GLY A 560 -43.67 3.31 14.69
N THR A 561 -44.00 3.10 13.43
CA THR A 561 -44.24 1.77 12.84
C THR A 561 -42.96 1.14 12.31
N THR A 562 -42.83 -0.17 12.47
CA THR A 562 -41.81 -0.99 11.80
C THR A 562 -41.92 -0.88 10.28
N GLY A 563 -40.84 -1.20 9.57
CA GLY A 563 -40.77 -1.10 8.12
C GLY A 563 -40.72 0.34 7.63
N THR A 564 -40.01 1.22 8.34
CA THR A 564 -39.88 2.64 7.96
C THR A 564 -38.44 3.16 8.10
N ARG A 565 -38.12 4.21 7.34
CA ARG A 565 -36.92 5.03 7.53
C ARG A 565 -37.29 6.25 8.36
N GLU A 566 -36.59 6.46 9.46
CA GLU A 566 -36.74 7.64 10.32
C GLU A 566 -35.58 8.59 10.08
N THR A 567 -35.86 9.83 9.71
CA THR A 567 -34.86 10.90 9.68
C THR A 567 -34.87 11.61 11.02
N VAL A 568 -33.75 11.55 11.74
CA VAL A 568 -33.57 12.24 13.02
C VAL A 568 -32.77 13.51 12.78
N THR A 569 -33.36 14.66 13.13
CA THR A 569 -32.67 15.95 13.10
C THR A 569 -32.15 16.28 14.49
N ALA A 570 -30.88 16.65 14.58
CA ALA A 570 -30.27 17.20 15.78
C ALA A 570 -29.94 18.68 15.58
N SER A 571 -30.08 19.48 16.64
CA SER A 571 -29.70 20.89 16.63
C SER A 571 -29.00 21.28 17.92
N VAL A 572 -28.02 22.17 17.84
CA VAL A 572 -27.43 22.79 19.03
C VAL A 572 -28.30 23.97 19.46
N ALA A 573 -28.78 23.94 20.71
CA ALA A 573 -29.67 24.95 21.25
C ALA A 573 -29.05 26.36 21.19
N GLY A 574 -29.88 27.38 20.88
CA GLY A 574 -29.44 28.77 20.76
C GLY A 574 -29.11 29.23 19.34
N GLY A 575 -29.52 28.46 18.31
CA GLY A 575 -29.29 28.82 16.90
C GLY A 575 -27.96 28.31 16.34
N GLY A 576 -27.40 27.26 16.94
CA GLY A 576 -26.18 26.60 16.46
C GLY A 576 -26.41 25.65 15.28
N PRO A 577 -25.42 24.82 14.93
CA PRO A 577 -25.48 23.95 13.77
C PRO A 577 -26.55 22.86 13.89
N THR A 578 -26.96 22.33 12.73
CA THR A 578 -27.96 21.27 12.60
C THR A 578 -27.45 20.16 11.70
N ALA A 579 -27.76 18.92 12.02
CA ALA A 579 -27.49 17.76 11.16
C ALA A 579 -28.64 16.77 11.21
N THR A 580 -28.69 15.91 10.20
CA THR A 580 -29.70 14.86 10.07
C THR A 580 -29.02 13.52 9.88
N ILE A 581 -29.60 12.48 10.47
CA ILE A 581 -29.19 11.09 10.23
C ILE A 581 -30.42 10.23 9.95
N ASP A 582 -30.32 9.38 8.95
CA ASP A 582 -31.36 8.41 8.64
C ASP A 582 -31.10 7.11 9.41
N PHE A 583 -32.18 6.55 9.95
CA PHE A 583 -32.16 5.31 10.72
C PHE A 583 -33.24 4.35 10.21
N LEU A 584 -32.90 3.06 10.12
CA LEU A 584 -33.80 2.02 9.60
C LEU A 584 -34.51 1.27 10.73
N TRP A 585 -35.84 1.33 10.76
CA TRP A 585 -36.68 0.49 11.60
C TRP A 585 -37.16 -0.70 10.80
N ALA A 586 -36.36 -1.76 10.76
CA ALA A 586 -36.66 -2.94 9.97
C ALA A 586 -37.79 -3.76 10.62
N GLU A 587 -38.69 -4.30 9.79
CA GLU A 587 -39.70 -5.25 10.23
C GLU A 587 -39.24 -6.70 10.08
N ASP A 588 -39.75 -7.55 10.97
CA ASP A 588 -39.66 -9.00 10.78
C ASP A 588 -40.65 -9.43 9.70
N PRO A 589 -40.30 -10.39 8.84
CA PRO A 589 -41.19 -10.87 7.80
C PRO A 589 -42.49 -11.44 8.42
N THR A 590 -43.63 -10.97 7.90
CA THR A 590 -44.95 -11.45 8.33
C THR A 590 -45.11 -12.95 8.00
N PHE A 591 -45.50 -13.74 8.99
CA PHE A 591 -45.61 -15.20 8.88
C PHE A 591 -46.50 -15.61 7.70
N GLY A 592 -45.96 -16.40 6.75
CA GLY A 592 -46.78 -17.18 5.83
C GLY A 592 -46.46 -17.12 4.34
N PHE A 593 -45.34 -16.55 3.90
CA PHE A 593 -44.94 -16.62 2.48
C PHE A 593 -43.60 -17.35 2.31
N GLU A 594 -43.65 -18.61 1.87
CA GLU A 594 -42.70 -19.10 0.87
C GLU A 594 -42.88 -18.19 -0.36
N GLN A 595 -42.10 -17.12 -0.45
CA GLN A 595 -41.92 -16.46 -1.73
C GLN A 595 -40.59 -16.96 -2.30
N THR A 596 -40.66 -17.98 -3.15
CA THR A 596 -39.73 -18.01 -4.29
C THR A 596 -40.05 -16.77 -5.12
N THR A 597 -39.33 -15.68 -4.87
CA THR A 597 -39.36 -14.54 -5.79
C THR A 597 -38.69 -15.01 -7.08
N ASN A 598 -39.51 -15.45 -8.03
CA ASN A 598 -39.05 -15.67 -9.39
C ASN A 598 -38.66 -14.29 -9.98
N GLY A 599 -37.42 -13.86 -9.74
CA GLY A 599 -36.76 -12.79 -10.50
C GLY A 599 -37.02 -11.34 -10.06
N GLY A 600 -37.12 -11.05 -8.76
CA GLY A 600 -37.10 -9.67 -8.26
C GLY A 600 -35.68 -9.21 -7.89
N THR A 601 -35.37 -7.94 -8.17
CA THR A 601 -34.15 -7.23 -7.77
C THR A 601 -34.51 -6.29 -6.61
N TYR A 602 -33.84 -6.43 -5.46
CA TYR A 602 -34.16 -5.69 -4.24
C TYR A 602 -32.94 -4.93 -3.72
N GLU A 603 -33.11 -3.67 -3.32
CA GLU A 603 -32.03 -2.86 -2.76
C GLU A 603 -31.68 -3.34 -1.35
N VAL A 604 -30.39 -3.54 -1.09
CA VAL A 604 -29.86 -3.79 0.26
C VAL A 604 -29.70 -2.45 0.96
N LEU A 605 -30.39 -2.27 2.08
CA LEU A 605 -30.41 -1.02 2.85
C LEU A 605 -29.41 -1.02 4.02
N ALA A 606 -29.14 -2.19 4.60
CA ALA A 606 -28.16 -2.39 5.66
C ALA A 606 -27.83 -3.89 5.79
N ALA A 607 -26.72 -4.23 6.43
CA ALA A 607 -26.38 -5.61 6.79
C ALA A 607 -25.72 -5.66 8.18
N ASP A 608 -25.91 -6.77 8.89
CA ASP A 608 -25.18 -7.13 10.10
C ASP A 608 -24.69 -8.58 9.95
N PRO A 609 -23.47 -8.76 9.41
CA PRO A 609 -22.88 -10.08 9.24
C PRO A 609 -22.74 -10.87 10.54
N ARG A 610 -22.58 -10.19 11.68
CA ARG A 610 -22.46 -10.88 12.98
C ARG A 610 -23.76 -11.56 13.43
N ARG A 611 -24.89 -11.16 12.85
CA ARG A 611 -26.20 -11.77 13.07
C ARG A 611 -26.71 -12.55 11.85
N ASN A 612 -25.90 -12.63 10.80
CA ASN A 612 -26.28 -13.15 9.48
C ASN A 612 -27.54 -12.47 8.90
N GLU A 613 -27.66 -11.16 9.12
CA GLU A 613 -28.86 -10.39 8.77
C GLU A 613 -28.57 -9.40 7.63
N VAL A 614 -29.52 -9.30 6.70
CA VAL A 614 -29.55 -8.29 5.64
C VAL A 614 -30.90 -7.59 5.69
N VAL A 615 -30.90 -6.26 5.66
CA VAL A 615 -32.11 -5.46 5.53
C VAL A 615 -32.28 -5.10 4.06
N VAL A 616 -33.39 -5.51 3.46
CA VAL A 616 -33.73 -5.23 2.06
C VAL A 616 -34.98 -4.39 1.95
N ASP A 617 -35.09 -3.61 0.88
CA ASP A 617 -36.31 -2.89 0.54
C ASP A 617 -37.28 -3.79 -0.24
N LEU A 618 -38.34 -4.25 0.43
CA LEU A 618 -39.46 -4.99 -0.19
C LEU A 618 -40.70 -4.12 -0.42
N GLY A 619 -40.53 -2.79 -0.44
CA GLY A 619 -41.58 -1.78 -0.23
C GLY A 619 -41.63 -1.27 1.22
N THR A 620 -40.95 -1.96 2.12
CA THR A 620 -40.64 -1.61 3.52
C THR A 620 -39.29 -2.24 3.87
N PRO A 621 -38.44 -1.58 4.69
CA PRO A 621 -37.23 -2.18 5.25
C PRO A 621 -37.54 -3.47 6.01
N THR A 622 -37.08 -4.61 5.47
CA THR A 622 -37.40 -5.95 6.00
C THR A 622 -36.12 -6.73 6.26
N VAL A 623 -36.04 -7.41 7.42
CA VAL A 623 -34.89 -8.26 7.75
C VAL A 623 -35.02 -9.63 7.09
N VAL A 624 -33.97 -10.04 6.37
CA VAL A 624 -33.78 -11.38 5.81
C VAL A 624 -32.51 -11.97 6.43
N VAL A 625 -32.53 -13.28 6.71
CA VAL A 625 -31.44 -13.98 7.41
C VAL A 625 -30.87 -15.03 6.47
N TYR A 626 -29.53 -15.14 6.42
CA TYR A 626 -28.82 -16.21 5.72
C TYR A 626 -28.12 -17.14 6.71
N ASP A 627 -27.66 -18.29 6.24
CA ASP A 627 -26.84 -19.21 7.03
C ASP A 627 -25.69 -19.84 6.24
N GLY A 628 -24.90 -20.70 6.90
CA GLY A 628 -23.75 -21.36 6.26
C GLY A 628 -24.11 -22.49 5.28
N ASN A 629 -25.37 -22.93 5.21
CA ASN A 629 -25.84 -23.95 4.27
C ASN A 629 -26.34 -23.36 2.95
N ASP A 630 -26.55 -22.04 2.92
CA ASP A 630 -26.90 -21.28 1.73
C ASP A 630 -25.77 -21.22 0.67
N ARG A 631 -26.15 -20.82 -0.54
CA ARG A 631 -25.24 -20.60 -1.67
C ARG A 631 -25.19 -19.13 -2.01
N PHE A 632 -24.01 -18.54 -1.90
CA PHE A 632 -23.79 -17.13 -2.18
C PHE A 632 -23.23 -16.94 -3.57
N ARG A 633 -23.70 -15.92 -4.27
CA ARG A 633 -23.21 -15.53 -5.59
C ARG A 633 -23.00 -14.03 -5.68
N LEU A 634 -21.88 -13.63 -6.27
CA LEU A 634 -21.59 -12.25 -6.67
C LEU A 634 -21.50 -12.21 -8.19
N ASP A 635 -22.30 -11.37 -8.84
CA ASP A 635 -22.38 -11.23 -10.30
C ASP A 635 -22.54 -12.58 -11.03
N GLY A 636 -23.31 -13.48 -10.41
CA GLY A 636 -23.58 -14.82 -10.93
C GLY A 636 -22.52 -15.89 -10.61
N THR A 637 -21.38 -15.52 -10.04
CA THR A 637 -20.29 -16.43 -9.63
C THR A 637 -20.51 -16.91 -8.20
N ILE A 638 -20.41 -18.22 -7.94
CA ILE A 638 -20.52 -18.77 -6.57
C ILE A 638 -19.30 -18.35 -5.75
N VAL A 639 -19.53 -17.80 -4.56
CA VAL A 639 -18.51 -17.32 -3.62
C VAL A 639 -18.64 -17.98 -2.25
N SER A 640 -17.62 -17.82 -1.39
CA SER A 640 -17.72 -18.20 0.02
C SER A 640 -18.62 -17.24 0.79
N LEU A 641 -19.12 -17.70 1.95
CA LEU A 641 -19.84 -16.85 2.89
C LEU A 641 -18.99 -15.64 3.33
N SER A 642 -17.71 -15.85 3.60
CA SER A 642 -16.79 -14.78 4.01
C SER A 642 -16.64 -13.67 2.95
N LEU A 643 -16.54 -14.04 1.67
CA LEU A 643 -16.44 -13.07 0.57
C LEU A 643 -17.79 -12.37 0.32
N PHE A 644 -18.91 -13.05 0.56
CA PHE A 644 -20.23 -12.43 0.52
C PHE A 644 -20.42 -11.40 1.64
N GLU A 645 -19.98 -11.71 2.86
CA GLU A 645 -20.05 -10.82 4.01
C GLU A 645 -19.11 -9.61 3.88
N SER A 646 -17.91 -9.77 3.32
CA SER A 646 -16.97 -8.66 3.10
C SER A 646 -17.50 -7.66 2.06
N VAL A 647 -18.11 -8.14 0.98
CA VAL A 647 -18.74 -7.27 -0.04
C VAL A 647 -19.95 -6.54 0.53
N LEU A 648 -20.77 -7.20 1.36
CA LEU A 648 -21.86 -6.53 2.08
C LEU A 648 -21.35 -5.42 3.02
N ALA A 649 -20.21 -5.62 3.68
CA ALA A 649 -19.65 -4.63 4.60
C ALA A 649 -19.09 -3.41 3.86
N ASN A 650 -18.33 -3.62 2.78
CA ASN A 650 -17.60 -2.56 2.09
C ASN A 650 -18.50 -1.64 1.24
N GLU A 651 -19.46 -2.21 0.51
CA GLU A 651 -20.29 -1.45 -0.43
C GLU A 651 -21.37 -0.61 0.28
N LEU A 652 -21.85 -1.05 1.47
CA LEU A 652 -22.87 -0.34 2.26
C LEU A 652 -22.34 0.86 3.07
N ASP A 653 -21.03 1.06 3.13
CA ASP A 653 -20.41 2.27 3.72
C ASP A 653 -20.04 3.32 2.66
N SER A 654 -20.27 3.02 1.37
CA SER A 654 -20.14 3.99 0.28
C SER A 654 -21.49 4.69 0.06
N ASP A 655 -21.53 6.02 0.10
CA ASP A 655 -22.73 6.87 0.02
C ASP A 655 -23.50 6.81 -1.34
N GLY A 656 -23.45 5.70 -2.08
CA GLY A 656 -24.20 5.63 -3.35
C GLY A 656 -24.17 4.33 -4.18
N ALA A 657 -23.49 3.25 -3.78
CA ALA A 657 -23.54 1.97 -4.50
C ALA A 657 -24.67 1.09 -3.92
N GLY A 658 -25.81 1.05 -4.60
CA GLY A 658 -26.94 0.22 -4.18
C GLY A 658 -26.71 -1.24 -4.55
N ILE A 659 -26.28 -2.07 -3.60
CA ILE A 659 -26.20 -3.52 -3.81
C ILE A 659 -27.61 -4.07 -4.05
N LEU A 660 -27.74 -4.92 -5.07
CA LEU A 660 -29.00 -5.55 -5.43
C LEU A 660 -29.01 -7.03 -5.07
N LEU A 661 -30.03 -7.45 -4.32
CA LEU A 661 -30.29 -8.86 -4.00
C LEU A 661 -31.26 -9.47 -5.02
N LEU A 662 -30.82 -10.52 -5.72
CA LEU A 662 -31.60 -11.27 -6.71
C LEU A 662 -32.07 -12.63 -6.14
N GLY A 663 -33.11 -12.60 -5.29
CA GLY A 663 -33.81 -13.79 -4.81
C GLY A 663 -33.26 -14.43 -3.53
N TRP A 664 -34.18 -15.04 -2.76
CA TRP A 664 -33.95 -15.84 -1.55
C TRP A 664 -35.11 -16.85 -1.40
N SER A 665 -34.98 -17.89 -0.56
CA SER A 665 -36.01 -18.91 -0.33
C SER A 665 -35.85 -19.59 1.02
N SER A 666 -36.92 -19.56 1.82
CA SER A 666 -37.09 -20.30 3.10
C SER A 666 -36.36 -19.74 4.33
N ARG A 667 -36.91 -20.09 5.49
CA ARG A 667 -36.88 -19.35 6.77
C ARG A 667 -36.50 -20.25 7.95
N ASP A 668 -35.73 -21.31 7.72
CA ASP A 668 -35.35 -22.20 8.81
C ASP A 668 -33.83 -22.13 9.08
N PRO A 669 -33.38 -21.32 10.07
CA PRO A 669 -31.97 -21.28 10.46
C PRO A 669 -31.49 -22.60 11.10
N ASP A 670 -32.39 -23.56 11.36
CA ASP A 670 -32.10 -24.84 12.00
C ASP A 670 -32.38 -26.07 11.09
N ASP A 671 -32.88 -25.90 9.86
CA ASP A 671 -33.08 -27.02 8.92
C ASP A 671 -31.84 -27.22 8.02
N GLN A 672 -31.15 -28.35 8.22
CA GLN A 672 -30.03 -28.76 7.38
C GLN A 672 -30.41 -29.16 5.94
N ALA A 673 -31.71 -29.15 5.60
CA ALA A 673 -32.22 -29.60 4.30
C ALA A 673 -32.51 -28.47 3.30
N ASP A 674 -32.60 -27.20 3.73
CA ASP A 674 -32.85 -26.08 2.83
C ASP A 674 -31.54 -25.46 2.31
N ARG A 675 -31.51 -25.15 1.01
CA ARG A 675 -30.40 -24.47 0.32
C ARG A 675 -30.92 -23.28 -0.44
N THR A 676 -30.76 -22.09 0.10
CA THR A 676 -31.11 -20.84 -0.58
C THR A 676 -30.00 -20.44 -1.55
N ASN A 677 -30.35 -19.80 -2.66
CA ASN A 677 -29.35 -19.10 -3.46
C ASN A 677 -29.50 -17.60 -3.23
N TRP A 678 -28.46 -16.98 -2.69
CA TRP A 678 -28.30 -15.54 -2.53
C TRP A 678 -27.47 -15.02 -3.69
N PHE A 679 -27.90 -13.91 -4.28
CA PHE A 679 -27.25 -13.31 -5.43
C PHE A 679 -27.11 -11.82 -5.19
N LEU A 680 -25.89 -11.31 -5.00
CA LEU A 680 -25.61 -9.88 -5.02
C LEU A 680 -25.09 -9.48 -6.39
N THR A 681 -25.52 -8.32 -6.85
CA THR A 681 -24.91 -7.62 -7.97
C THR A 681 -24.59 -6.20 -7.51
N SER A 682 -23.36 -5.75 -7.73
CA SER A 682 -22.91 -4.39 -7.46
C SER A 682 -23.42 -3.41 -8.50
#